data_AF-A0A935PGS2-F1
#
_entry.id   AF-A0A935PGS2-F1
#
_cell.length_a   1.000
_cell.length_b   1.000
_cell.length_c   1.000
_cell.angle_alpha   90.00
_cell.angle_beta   90.00
_cell.angle_gamma   90.00
#
_symmetry.space_group_name_H-M   'P 1'
#
loop_
_entity.id
_entity.type
_entity.pdbx_description
1 polymer ?
#
loop_
_entity_poly.entity_id
_entity_poly.type
_entity_poly.pdbx_seq_one_letter_code
_entity_poly.pdbx_strand_id
1 'polypeptide(L)'
;MSTPTMPAVRICPATGRTIHRQAELLVRFNAVVAVVALLIGAIAALLLVLTRWQAVHLLPAVWYYRLLGVHGMNMLIFFIIFFEMAVLWFAATVLLNARPAAPRFGWVNFGLMVVGALIVEWAQWTGRADVLFTSYPPLKAHPLYYLGIILFAVGALLVTAQFFATLVIAKREKTYEGSMPLVVYGAVTAAIIAVITLVHGAMVYIPTFLWSLGLIKSVDPEIYRMLWWALGHSSQQINVAAMVAIWYMLGALTVGSVVLNEKVSRSAFVLYIMFISMASAHHLLVDPGFSPAWKIVNTSYFMYMAVLASMVHGFTVPAGMELGMRLRGFNDGLFGWLRRAPWGDPGFSSLVFSVVVFGFVGGITGVTLGTEQINIIAHNTMRIPGHFHSTVVSGTALAFMGATYYLLPLIFRRKVAFWKLAKVQPYLFAGGLLLLVMGMTFAGSFGVPRRHWDISFSQAPFDVPFNPAVDIFLAIMGIGGIIAVTGALTFILIAVTSVFFGETVTEIPRGAEIRGIPQGLTNPPVHPANVDELNAALHAPERGIRWGNSGHPGAGGRLSPRLHSLLLHQLEAAVVPLEDRMTSSRVVRPGTAFTALLLILLITAAWWALALWPVGSVEPEWLLRTRAACFGSAPGGLPDAGGWILLVGQPLGMLGVLLAVWGTALRADLRRLRSNPWWQGALIVGPAVLLMAVSLTGRRVAVAAGAGAAPSIAPAGALTRTDLNVAALELQDQHGRRRSLAEVGDGPTLLTFAFGHCTTVCPTIVQDLRRARATAARPDVPVVVITLDPWRDTPGRLATLAAQWQLPPTDLVLSGSVAEVEHALDVLGVSRRRDEATGDIAHVGMVAVLHGGRVRARVEGGWGEAARLLATLPPRRR
;
A
#
# COMPACT_ATOMS: atom_id res chain seq x y z
N MET A 1 -2.31 -40.51 43.26
CA MET A 1 -3.45 -40.22 42.37
C MET A 1 -2.92 -39.94 40.98
N SER A 2 -2.98 -40.93 40.09
CA SER A 2 -2.61 -40.80 38.68
C SER A 2 -3.60 -39.87 37.98
N THR A 3 -3.15 -38.68 37.58
CA THR A 3 -3.90 -37.78 36.70
C THR A 3 -4.31 -38.55 35.45
N PRO A 4 -5.60 -38.62 35.08
CA PRO A 4 -6.01 -39.35 33.89
C PRO A 4 -5.32 -38.73 32.67
N THR A 5 -4.54 -39.56 31.96
CA THR A 5 -3.84 -39.16 30.74
C THR A 5 -4.87 -38.79 29.69
N MET A 6 -5.10 -37.49 29.47
CA MET A 6 -6.03 -37.02 28.44
C MET A 6 -5.66 -37.61 27.06
N PRO A 7 -6.66 -38.06 26.28
CA PRO A 7 -6.43 -38.75 25.01
C PRO A 7 -5.66 -37.89 24.01
N ALA A 8 -4.88 -38.54 23.15
CA ALA A 8 -4.06 -37.87 22.14
C ALA A 8 -4.88 -37.13 21.06
N VAL A 9 -6.15 -37.55 20.89
CA VAL A 9 -7.12 -37.01 19.95
C VAL A 9 -8.47 -36.88 20.65
N ARG A 10 -9.22 -35.81 20.34
CA ARG A 10 -10.60 -35.62 20.80
C ARG A 10 -11.51 -35.22 19.65
N ILE A 11 -12.80 -35.49 19.77
CA ILE A 11 -13.82 -34.97 18.87
C ILE A 11 -14.42 -33.71 19.49
N CYS A 12 -14.57 -32.64 18.72
CA CYS A 12 -15.23 -31.42 19.16
C CYS A 12 -16.75 -31.67 19.25
N PRO A 13 -17.39 -31.49 20.43
CA PRO A 13 -18.81 -31.79 20.58
C PRO A 13 -19.72 -30.85 19.74
N ALA A 14 -19.29 -29.61 19.49
CA ALA A 14 -20.08 -28.66 18.69
C ALA A 14 -19.96 -28.90 17.17
N THR A 15 -18.75 -29.17 16.69
CA THR A 15 -18.45 -29.20 15.23
C THR A 15 -18.27 -30.61 14.67
N GLY A 16 -18.15 -31.63 15.52
CA GLY A 16 -17.81 -33.00 15.12
C GLY A 16 -16.38 -33.16 14.58
N ARG A 17 -15.55 -32.11 14.59
CA ARG A 17 -14.20 -32.12 14.04
C ARG A 17 -13.22 -32.83 14.96
N THR A 18 -12.26 -33.53 14.36
CA THR A 18 -11.16 -34.20 15.06
C THR A 18 -10.09 -33.19 15.43
N ILE A 19 -9.71 -33.16 16.71
CA ILE A 19 -8.72 -32.23 17.27
C ILE A 19 -7.58 -33.04 17.89
N HIS A 20 -6.37 -32.85 17.34
CA HIS A 20 -5.15 -33.46 17.87
C HIS A 20 -4.57 -32.63 19.00
N ARG A 21 -4.24 -33.28 20.13
CA ARG A 21 -3.80 -32.60 21.36
C ARG A 21 -2.59 -31.68 21.15
N GLN A 22 -1.59 -32.13 20.38
CA GLN A 22 -0.37 -31.34 20.17
C GLN A 22 -0.64 -30.08 19.33
N ALA A 23 -1.43 -30.20 18.27
CA ALA A 23 -1.85 -29.05 17.46
C ALA A 23 -2.70 -28.09 18.28
N GLU A 24 -3.64 -28.63 19.08
CA GLU A 24 -4.48 -27.84 19.98
C GLU A 24 -3.64 -27.01 20.97
N LEU A 25 -2.61 -27.62 21.57
CA LEU A 25 -1.70 -26.90 22.46
C LEU A 25 -0.91 -25.83 21.71
N LEU A 26 -0.37 -26.12 20.53
CA LEU A 26 0.35 -25.11 19.74
C LEU A 26 -0.56 -23.93 19.35
N VAL A 27 -1.81 -24.19 18.96
CA VAL A 27 -2.82 -23.13 18.73
C VAL A 27 -3.00 -22.28 19.99
N ARG A 28 -3.19 -22.92 21.15
CA ARG A 28 -3.40 -22.21 22.43
C ARG A 28 -2.21 -21.35 22.83
N PHE A 29 -0.99 -21.89 22.76
CA PHE A 29 0.22 -21.18 23.18
C PHE A 29 0.54 -20.00 22.27
N ASN A 30 0.45 -20.19 20.95
CA ASN A 30 0.59 -19.08 20.00
C ASN A 30 -0.45 -17.98 20.24
N ALA A 31 -1.73 -18.35 20.44
CA ALA A 31 -2.78 -17.37 20.74
C ALA A 31 -2.54 -16.63 22.07
N VAL A 32 -2.05 -17.31 23.12
CA VAL A 32 -1.72 -16.66 24.40
C VAL A 32 -0.58 -15.65 24.23
N VAL A 33 0.51 -16.02 23.56
CA VAL A 33 1.63 -15.10 23.32
C VAL A 33 1.19 -13.91 22.45
N ALA A 34 0.32 -14.13 21.47
CA ALA A 34 -0.28 -13.06 20.69
C ALA A 34 -1.03 -12.05 21.59
N VAL A 35 -1.87 -12.53 22.52
CA VAL A 35 -2.59 -11.66 23.48
C VAL A 35 -1.64 -10.92 24.42
N VAL A 36 -0.52 -11.54 24.83
CA VAL A 36 0.50 -10.87 25.64
C VAL A 36 1.20 -9.75 24.86
N ALA A 37 1.57 -10.00 23.60
CA ALA A 37 2.15 -8.97 22.73
C ALA A 37 1.16 -7.82 22.49
N LEU A 38 -0.13 -8.14 22.28
CA LEU A 38 -1.19 -7.13 22.16
C LEU A 38 -1.28 -6.26 23.41
N LEU A 39 -1.15 -6.83 24.62
CA LEU A 39 -1.15 -6.08 25.88
C LEU A 39 0.01 -5.08 25.94
N ILE A 40 1.24 -5.54 25.68
CA ILE A 40 2.44 -4.68 25.70
C ILE A 40 2.28 -3.55 24.67
N GLY A 41 1.88 -3.89 23.45
CA GLY A 41 1.64 -2.91 22.39
C GLY A 41 0.51 -1.92 22.72
N ALA A 42 -0.55 -2.34 23.42
CA ALA A 42 -1.71 -1.50 23.75
C ALA A 42 -1.37 -0.50 24.86
N ILE A 43 -0.58 -0.92 25.86
CA ILE A 43 -0.04 -0.02 26.88
C ILE A 43 0.85 1.03 26.23
N ALA A 44 1.77 0.62 25.34
CA ALA A 44 2.60 1.55 24.58
C ALA A 44 1.75 2.51 23.73
N ALA A 45 0.68 2.02 23.08
CA ALA A 45 -0.24 2.84 22.29
C ALA A 45 -0.89 3.95 23.12
N LEU A 46 -1.38 3.62 24.34
CA LEU A 46 -1.99 4.61 25.23
C LEU A 46 -1.03 5.74 25.56
N LEU A 47 0.19 5.39 25.96
CA LEU A 47 1.22 6.37 26.32
C LEU A 47 1.62 7.23 25.11
N LEU A 48 1.70 6.64 23.91
CA LEU A 48 1.98 7.37 22.67
C LEU A 48 0.85 8.34 22.30
N VAL A 49 -0.41 7.92 22.42
CA VAL A 49 -1.58 8.76 22.15
C VAL A 49 -1.62 9.95 23.11
N LEU A 50 -1.44 9.71 24.42
CA LEU A 50 -1.40 10.77 25.43
C LEU A 50 -0.19 11.71 25.26
N THR A 51 0.89 11.25 24.62
CA THR A 51 2.04 12.12 24.31
C THR A 51 1.79 12.95 23.05
N ARG A 52 1.12 12.37 22.05
CA ARG A 52 0.84 13.03 20.78
C ARG A 52 -0.29 14.05 20.86
N TRP A 53 -1.18 13.91 21.85
CA TRP A 53 -2.10 14.97 22.22
C TRP A 53 -1.33 16.09 22.93
N GLN A 54 -1.07 17.20 22.24
CA GLN A 54 -0.20 18.27 22.75
C GLN A 54 -0.66 18.90 24.07
N ALA A 55 -1.96 18.92 24.35
CA ALA A 55 -2.48 19.38 25.63
C ALA A 55 -2.08 18.49 26.82
N VAL A 56 -1.72 17.23 26.58
CA VAL A 56 -1.32 16.26 27.61
C VAL A 56 0.20 16.02 27.59
N HIS A 57 0.76 15.74 26.41
CA HIS A 57 2.21 15.60 26.15
C HIS A 57 3.01 14.82 27.21
N LEU A 58 2.52 13.63 27.56
CA LEU A 58 2.92 12.88 28.76
C LEU A 58 4.39 12.43 28.82
N LEU A 59 4.94 11.83 27.76
CA LEU A 59 6.25 11.17 27.81
C LEU A 59 7.39 12.11 27.39
N PRO A 60 8.60 11.96 27.94
CA PRO A 60 9.82 12.52 27.36
C PRO A 60 10.18 11.90 26.00
N ALA A 61 10.93 12.64 25.18
CA ALA A 61 11.31 12.25 23.82
C ALA A 61 11.92 10.84 23.72
N VAL A 62 12.87 10.49 24.59
CA VAL A 62 13.53 9.16 24.59
C VAL A 62 12.52 8.03 24.73
N TRP A 63 11.58 8.15 25.67
CA TRP A 63 10.55 7.15 25.90
C TRP A 63 9.51 7.12 24.79
N TYR A 64 9.20 8.27 24.17
CA TYR A 64 8.33 8.32 23.00
C TYR A 64 8.88 7.47 21.85
N TYR A 65 10.14 7.69 21.44
CA TYR A 65 10.73 6.94 20.32
C TYR A 65 10.90 5.46 20.64
N ARG A 66 11.30 5.13 21.87
CA ARG A 66 11.43 3.73 22.32
C ARG A 66 10.10 3.00 22.29
N LEU A 67 9.07 3.58 22.92
CA LEU A 67 7.74 2.99 22.97
C LEU A 67 7.09 2.93 21.59
N LEU A 68 7.43 3.83 20.67
CA LEU A 68 6.99 3.75 19.28
C LEU A 68 7.58 2.54 18.55
N GLY A 69 8.84 2.20 18.85
CA GLY A 69 9.47 0.96 18.39
C GLY A 69 8.81 -0.29 18.99
N VAL A 70 8.61 -0.30 20.31
CA VAL A 70 7.94 -1.40 21.05
C VAL A 70 6.51 -1.62 20.55
N HIS A 71 5.74 -0.54 20.39
CA HIS A 71 4.38 -0.60 19.86
C HIS A 71 4.36 -1.22 18.46
N GLY A 72 5.23 -0.74 17.56
CA GLY A 72 5.31 -1.25 16.19
C GLY A 72 5.64 -2.75 16.13
N MET A 73 6.64 -3.20 16.90
CA MET A 73 7.04 -4.62 16.92
C MET A 73 5.97 -5.52 17.56
N ASN A 74 5.42 -5.12 18.70
CA ASN A 74 4.40 -5.91 19.37
C ASN A 74 3.10 -6.03 18.56
N MET A 75 2.68 -4.94 17.91
CA MET A 75 1.42 -4.93 17.17
C MET A 75 1.55 -5.59 15.80
N LEU A 76 2.50 -5.16 14.97
CA LEU A 76 2.54 -5.58 13.57
C LEU A 76 3.27 -6.91 13.35
N ILE A 77 4.18 -7.28 14.26
CA ILE A 77 5.01 -8.48 14.12
C ILE A 77 4.55 -9.53 15.13
N PHE A 78 4.71 -9.29 16.43
CA PHE A 78 4.51 -10.35 17.42
C PHE A 78 3.03 -10.76 17.56
N PHE A 79 2.13 -9.82 17.88
CA PHE A 79 0.70 -10.12 18.02
C PHE A 79 0.14 -10.82 16.78
N ILE A 80 0.35 -10.22 15.61
CA ILE A 80 -0.25 -10.71 14.37
C ILE A 80 0.35 -12.06 13.97
N ILE A 81 1.67 -12.19 13.91
CA ILE A 81 2.29 -13.41 13.41
C ILE A 81 2.07 -14.58 14.37
N PHE A 82 2.12 -14.38 15.69
CA PHE A 82 1.74 -15.46 16.62
C PHE A 82 0.28 -15.89 16.42
N PHE A 83 -0.64 -14.94 16.20
CA PHE A 83 -2.03 -15.29 15.90
C PHE A 83 -2.16 -16.05 14.57
N GLU A 84 -1.44 -15.63 13.53
CA GLU A 84 -1.41 -16.31 12.24
C GLU A 84 -0.83 -17.72 12.33
N MET A 85 0.21 -17.94 13.13
CA MET A 85 0.72 -19.29 13.39
C MET A 85 -0.37 -20.18 14.04
N ALA A 86 -1.16 -19.62 14.95
CA ALA A 86 -2.32 -20.32 15.52
C ALA A 86 -3.38 -20.63 14.44
N VAL A 87 -3.64 -19.70 13.51
CA VAL A 87 -4.55 -19.91 12.37
C VAL A 87 -4.04 -21.03 11.45
N LEU A 88 -2.74 -21.07 11.14
CA LEU A 88 -2.16 -22.12 10.29
C LEU A 88 -2.31 -23.51 10.92
N TRP A 89 -1.97 -23.64 12.22
CA TRP A 89 -2.18 -24.91 12.94
C TRP A 89 -3.66 -25.32 12.95
N PHE A 90 -4.56 -24.38 13.22
CA PHE A 90 -6.00 -24.63 13.24
C PHE A 90 -6.54 -25.03 11.87
N ALA A 91 -6.16 -24.33 10.80
CA ALA A 91 -6.63 -24.57 9.45
C ALA A 91 -6.13 -25.90 8.88
N ALA A 92 -4.85 -26.24 9.07
CA ALA A 92 -4.29 -27.48 8.54
C ALA A 92 -4.75 -28.74 9.29
N THR A 93 -5.16 -28.62 10.55
CA THR A 93 -5.56 -29.78 11.37
C THR A 93 -7.07 -29.84 11.59
N VAL A 94 -7.65 -28.87 12.29
CA VAL A 94 -9.05 -28.91 12.73
C VAL A 94 -10.01 -28.81 11.55
N LEU A 95 -9.77 -27.88 10.61
CA LEU A 95 -10.67 -27.70 9.46
C LEU A 95 -10.58 -28.83 8.42
N LEU A 96 -9.46 -29.55 8.39
CA LEU A 96 -9.24 -30.68 7.49
C LEU A 96 -9.37 -32.05 8.17
N ASN A 97 -9.68 -32.12 9.47
CA ASN A 97 -9.65 -33.35 10.27
C ASN A 97 -8.34 -34.14 10.12
N ALA A 98 -7.21 -33.44 9.99
CA ALA A 98 -5.92 -34.05 9.71
C ALA A 98 -4.98 -34.00 10.91
N ARG A 99 -4.10 -35.00 11.02
CA ARG A 99 -3.06 -35.03 12.04
C ARG A 99 -1.90 -34.07 11.69
N PRO A 100 -1.30 -33.39 12.69
CA PRO A 100 -0.18 -32.48 12.45
C PRO A 100 1.08 -33.23 11.97
N ALA A 101 1.83 -32.61 11.06
CA ALA A 101 3.16 -33.08 10.67
C ALA A 101 4.20 -32.75 11.76
N ALA A 102 4.92 -33.76 12.24
CA ALA A 102 6.02 -33.64 13.22
C ALA A 102 5.71 -32.67 14.40
N PRO A 103 4.62 -32.86 15.15
CA PRO A 103 4.14 -31.88 16.13
C PRO A 103 5.16 -31.53 17.23
N ARG A 104 6.04 -32.47 17.60
CA ARG A 104 7.11 -32.21 18.58
C ARG A 104 8.10 -31.14 18.09
N PHE A 105 8.40 -31.13 16.79
CA PHE A 105 9.24 -30.11 16.17
C PHE A 105 8.54 -28.74 16.15
N GLY A 106 7.21 -28.71 16.18
CA GLY A 106 6.44 -27.45 16.29
C GLY A 106 6.74 -26.67 17.58
N TRP A 107 7.10 -27.34 18.67
CA TRP A 107 7.51 -26.69 19.91
C TRP A 107 8.89 -26.03 19.83
N VAL A 108 9.80 -26.60 19.05
CA VAL A 108 11.11 -25.97 18.77
C VAL A 108 10.88 -24.68 17.98
N ASN A 109 10.01 -24.72 16.98
CA ASN A 109 9.68 -23.55 16.15
C ASN A 109 9.03 -22.44 16.98
N PHE A 110 8.07 -22.80 17.84
CA PHE A 110 7.47 -21.87 18.79
C PHE A 110 8.52 -21.28 19.76
N GLY A 111 9.42 -22.11 20.29
CA GLY A 111 10.51 -21.68 21.16
C GLY A 111 11.44 -20.66 20.49
N LEU A 112 11.81 -20.89 19.22
CA LEU A 112 12.61 -19.94 18.44
C LEU A 112 11.90 -18.58 18.30
N MET A 113 10.60 -18.60 18.02
CA MET A 113 9.81 -17.36 17.95
C MET A 113 9.77 -16.62 19.28
N VAL A 114 9.49 -17.31 20.39
CA VAL A 114 9.43 -16.67 21.71
C VAL A 114 10.79 -16.09 22.11
N VAL A 115 11.87 -16.86 21.95
CA VAL A 115 13.22 -16.40 22.26
C VAL A 115 13.61 -15.19 21.39
N GLY A 116 13.33 -15.26 20.08
CA GLY A 116 13.58 -14.14 19.18
C GLY A 116 12.83 -12.87 19.58
N ALA A 117 11.54 -12.97 19.90
CA ALA A 117 10.73 -11.85 20.37
C ALA A 117 11.28 -11.25 21.68
N LEU A 118 11.63 -12.09 22.66
CA LEU A 118 12.18 -11.62 23.94
C LEU A 118 13.52 -10.89 23.79
N ILE A 119 14.39 -11.35 22.87
CA ILE A 119 15.66 -10.68 22.59
C ILE A 119 15.40 -9.28 21.97
N VAL A 120 14.44 -9.17 21.06
CA VAL A 120 14.04 -7.89 20.47
C VAL A 120 13.48 -6.95 21.52
N GLU A 121 12.55 -7.42 22.35
CA GLU A 121 12.00 -6.65 23.48
C GLU A 121 13.12 -6.14 24.37
N TRP A 122 14.02 -7.02 24.82
CA TRP A 122 15.16 -6.64 25.64
C TRP A 122 16.01 -5.54 25.00
N ALA A 123 16.30 -5.65 23.69
CA ALA A 123 17.09 -4.64 22.99
C ALA A 123 16.36 -3.28 22.92
N GLN A 124 15.04 -3.28 22.74
CA GLN A 124 14.23 -2.05 22.72
C GLN A 124 14.11 -1.43 24.12
N TRP A 125 13.71 -2.19 25.14
CA TRP A 125 13.54 -1.69 26.50
C TRP A 125 14.82 -1.15 27.12
N THR A 126 15.98 -1.69 26.73
CA THR A 126 17.29 -1.21 27.18
C THR A 126 17.85 -0.04 26.36
N GLY A 127 17.10 0.50 25.38
CA GLY A 127 17.55 1.61 24.54
C GLY A 127 18.64 1.25 23.52
N ARG A 128 18.85 -0.05 23.28
CA ARG A 128 19.84 -0.57 22.34
C ARG A 128 19.32 -0.73 20.91
N ALA A 129 18.05 -0.44 20.69
CA ALA A 129 17.36 -0.58 19.41
C ALA A 129 16.33 0.54 19.17
N ASP A 130 16.69 1.79 19.47
CA ASP A 130 15.86 2.98 19.20
C ASP A 130 15.90 3.34 17.68
N VAL A 131 15.62 2.37 16.82
CA VAL A 131 15.65 2.45 15.34
C VAL A 131 14.26 2.30 14.69
N LEU A 132 13.22 2.18 15.52
CA LEU A 132 11.85 1.84 15.15
C LEU A 132 11.73 0.48 14.44
N PHE A 133 10.50 0.01 14.20
CA PHE A 133 10.27 -1.30 13.59
C PHE A 133 10.79 -1.44 12.14
N THR A 134 11.00 -0.32 11.44
CA THR A 134 11.54 -0.30 10.07
C THR A 134 13.07 -0.40 10.03
N SER A 135 13.75 -0.07 11.13
CA SER A 135 15.21 -0.16 11.32
C SER A 135 16.04 0.34 10.13
N TYR A 136 15.70 1.51 9.57
CA TYR A 136 16.38 2.05 8.39
C TYR A 136 17.82 2.47 8.69
N PRO A 137 18.83 1.97 7.94
CA PRO A 137 20.15 2.57 7.90
C PRO A 137 20.04 4.06 7.51
N PRO A 138 20.90 4.94 8.06
CA PRO A 138 22.09 4.65 8.86
C PRO A 138 21.83 4.40 10.36
N LEU A 139 20.57 4.38 10.81
CA LEU A 139 20.26 4.08 12.22
C LEU A 139 20.61 2.61 12.51
N LYS A 140 21.56 2.41 13.42
CA LYS A 140 22.15 1.10 13.72
C LYS A 140 21.71 0.63 15.10
N ALA A 141 21.10 -0.55 15.18
CA ALA A 141 20.77 -1.19 16.45
C ALA A 141 21.88 -2.14 16.91
N HIS A 142 21.79 -2.57 18.17
CA HIS A 142 22.64 -3.62 18.72
C HIS A 142 22.47 -4.95 17.97
N PRO A 143 23.53 -5.76 17.77
CA PRO A 143 23.46 -7.00 16.98
C PRO A 143 22.38 -7.98 17.39
N LEU A 144 22.13 -8.09 18.69
CA LEU A 144 21.08 -8.97 19.22
C LEU A 144 19.68 -8.57 18.74
N TYR A 145 19.41 -7.30 18.43
CA TYR A 145 18.12 -6.91 17.85
C TYR A 145 17.88 -7.60 16.50
N TYR A 146 18.85 -7.54 15.59
CA TYR A 146 18.75 -8.19 14.28
C TYR A 146 18.73 -9.71 14.40
N LEU A 147 19.57 -10.29 15.29
CA LEU A 147 19.55 -11.73 15.57
C LEU A 147 18.20 -12.20 16.11
N GLY A 148 17.59 -11.45 17.03
CA GLY A 148 16.28 -11.76 17.59
C GLY A 148 15.19 -11.84 16.52
N ILE A 149 15.20 -10.88 15.56
CA ILE A 149 14.26 -10.89 14.43
C ILE A 149 14.53 -12.08 13.50
N ILE A 150 15.80 -12.41 13.22
CA ILE A 150 16.16 -13.59 12.41
C ILE A 150 15.65 -14.87 13.08
N LEU A 151 15.87 -15.05 14.37
CA LEU A 151 15.38 -16.23 15.10
C LEU A 151 13.85 -16.33 15.06
N PHE A 152 13.17 -15.19 15.23
CA PHE A 152 11.71 -15.12 15.11
C PHE A 152 11.23 -15.53 13.72
N ALA A 153 11.84 -14.97 12.67
CA ALA A 153 11.51 -15.24 11.27
C ALA A 153 11.77 -16.71 10.91
N VAL A 154 12.88 -17.30 11.35
CA VAL A 154 13.19 -18.72 11.13
C VAL A 154 12.14 -19.61 11.80
N GLY A 155 11.74 -19.30 13.03
CA GLY A 155 10.67 -20.04 13.71
C GLY A 155 9.35 -20.00 12.93
N ALA A 156 8.94 -18.83 12.44
CA ALA A 156 7.73 -18.67 11.62
C ALA A 156 7.83 -19.42 10.28
N LEU A 157 9.00 -19.42 9.62
CA LEU A 157 9.25 -20.18 8.39
C LEU A 157 9.07 -21.68 8.60
N LEU A 158 9.60 -22.21 9.71
CA LEU A 158 9.51 -23.63 10.03
C LEU A 158 8.07 -24.06 10.36
N VAL A 159 7.28 -23.23 11.04
CA VAL A 159 5.83 -23.47 11.20
C VAL A 159 5.12 -23.50 9.84
N THR A 160 5.48 -22.59 8.94
CA THR A 160 4.91 -22.52 7.59
C THR A 160 5.26 -23.78 6.77
N ALA A 161 6.48 -24.30 6.89
CA ALA A 161 6.88 -25.58 6.30
C ALA A 161 6.08 -26.77 6.88
N GLN A 162 5.85 -26.78 8.20
CA GLN A 162 5.01 -27.81 8.83
C GLN A 162 3.53 -27.72 8.42
N PHE A 163 3.03 -26.52 8.18
CA PHE A 163 1.68 -26.33 7.63
C PHE A 163 1.56 -27.02 6.27
N PHE A 164 2.47 -26.76 5.31
CA PHE A 164 2.47 -27.45 4.01
C PHE A 164 2.65 -28.96 4.14
N ALA A 165 3.55 -29.43 5.01
CA ALA A 165 3.71 -30.86 5.27
C ALA A 165 2.42 -31.50 5.80
N THR A 166 1.68 -30.79 6.66
CA THR A 166 0.38 -31.25 7.19
C THR A 166 -0.68 -31.32 6.09
N LEU A 167 -0.69 -30.38 5.13
CA LEU A 167 -1.58 -30.45 3.97
C LEU A 167 -1.30 -31.66 3.07
N VAL A 168 -0.01 -32.00 2.88
CA VAL A 168 0.37 -33.22 2.14
C VAL A 168 -0.14 -34.47 2.85
N ILE A 169 -0.05 -34.52 4.18
CA ILE A 169 -0.63 -35.61 4.99
C ILE A 169 -2.15 -35.67 4.80
N ALA A 170 -2.85 -34.53 4.96
CA ALA A 170 -4.30 -34.45 4.79
C ALA A 170 -4.76 -34.96 3.42
N LYS A 171 -4.02 -34.61 2.36
CA LYS A 171 -4.31 -35.06 0.99
C LYS A 171 -4.03 -36.56 0.81
N ARG A 172 -2.91 -37.07 1.35
CA ARG A 172 -2.53 -38.49 1.27
C ARG A 172 -3.50 -39.39 2.03
N GLU A 173 -3.94 -38.93 3.20
CA GLU A 173 -4.87 -39.64 4.09
C GLU A 173 -6.35 -39.43 3.70
N LYS A 174 -6.61 -38.64 2.64
CA LYS A 174 -7.95 -38.34 2.12
C LYS A 174 -8.90 -37.83 3.21
N THR A 175 -8.40 -36.99 4.12
CA THR A 175 -9.24 -36.42 5.20
C THR A 175 -10.23 -35.37 4.69
N TYR A 176 -10.07 -34.95 3.44
CA TYR A 176 -11.03 -34.14 2.68
C TYR A 176 -11.01 -34.57 1.20
N GLU A 177 -12.13 -34.34 0.51
CA GLU A 177 -12.29 -34.63 -0.93
C GLU A 177 -12.49 -33.34 -1.73
N GLY A 178 -12.14 -33.39 -3.03
CA GLY A 178 -12.24 -32.22 -3.91
C GLY A 178 -11.26 -31.09 -3.56
N SER A 179 -11.75 -29.86 -3.60
CA SER A 179 -10.98 -28.65 -3.31
C SER A 179 -10.96 -28.35 -1.80
N MET A 180 -9.88 -27.73 -1.32
CA MET A 180 -9.77 -27.34 0.10
C MET A 180 -10.87 -26.33 0.48
N PRO A 181 -11.42 -26.35 1.71
CA PRO A 181 -12.35 -25.33 2.18
C PRO A 181 -11.81 -23.91 1.99
N LEU A 182 -12.66 -22.93 1.68
CA LEU A 182 -12.21 -21.58 1.33
C LEU A 182 -11.36 -20.91 2.43
N VAL A 183 -11.69 -21.16 3.70
CA VAL A 183 -10.89 -20.67 4.85
C VAL A 183 -9.48 -21.26 4.84
N VAL A 184 -9.35 -22.57 4.57
CA VAL A 184 -8.05 -23.25 4.44
C VAL A 184 -7.30 -22.74 3.21
N TYR A 185 -8.01 -22.46 2.11
CA TYR A 185 -7.43 -21.89 0.90
C TYR A 185 -6.85 -20.48 1.15
N GLY A 186 -7.56 -19.65 1.93
CA GLY A 186 -7.03 -18.36 2.39
C GLY A 186 -5.80 -18.51 3.29
N ALA A 187 -5.79 -19.50 4.20
CA ALA A 187 -4.61 -19.82 5.01
C ALA A 187 -3.41 -20.30 4.17
N VAL A 188 -3.66 -21.10 3.12
CA VAL A 188 -2.63 -21.47 2.12
C VAL A 188 -2.07 -20.25 1.42
N THR A 189 -2.94 -19.31 1.05
CA THR A 189 -2.53 -18.05 0.41
C THR A 189 -1.62 -17.24 1.33
N ALA A 190 -2.01 -17.07 2.60
CA ALA A 190 -1.20 -16.42 3.61
C ALA A 190 0.16 -17.13 3.80
N ALA A 191 0.17 -18.46 3.86
CA ALA A 191 1.40 -19.26 3.99
C ALA A 191 2.36 -19.10 2.79
N ILE A 192 1.84 -19.05 1.55
CA ILE A 192 2.65 -18.82 0.36
C ILE A 192 3.28 -17.43 0.40
N ILE A 193 2.50 -16.40 0.73
CA ILE A 193 3.00 -15.03 0.88
C ILE A 193 4.04 -14.97 1.99
N ALA A 194 3.83 -15.67 3.11
CA ALA A 194 4.79 -15.73 4.22
C ALA A 194 6.17 -16.25 3.79
N VAL A 195 6.24 -17.29 2.94
CA VAL A 195 7.52 -17.77 2.39
C VAL A 195 8.22 -16.65 1.62
N ILE A 196 7.50 -15.94 0.75
CA ILE A 196 8.05 -14.82 -0.02
C ILE A 196 8.54 -13.70 0.91
N THR A 197 7.73 -13.32 1.90
CA THR A 197 8.08 -12.30 2.91
C THR A 197 9.36 -12.66 3.66
N LEU A 198 9.50 -13.92 4.08
CA LEU A 198 10.62 -14.40 4.87
C LEU A 198 11.93 -14.46 4.07
N VAL A 199 11.86 -14.75 2.76
CA VAL A 199 13.02 -14.65 1.85
C VAL A 199 13.53 -13.21 1.78
N HIS A 200 12.64 -12.23 1.60
CA HIS A 200 13.04 -10.82 1.63
C HIS A 200 13.55 -10.41 3.01
N GLY A 201 12.98 -10.95 4.09
CA GLY A 201 13.48 -10.72 5.44
C GLY A 201 14.89 -11.22 5.67
N ALA A 202 15.24 -12.38 5.13
CA ALA A 202 16.62 -12.86 5.15
C ALA A 202 17.56 -11.92 4.38
N MET A 203 17.14 -11.44 3.20
CA MET A 203 17.91 -10.49 2.38
C MET A 203 18.13 -9.14 3.07
N VAL A 204 17.27 -8.74 4.00
CA VAL A 204 17.42 -7.48 4.74
C VAL A 204 18.17 -7.67 6.06
N TYR A 205 17.79 -8.68 6.84
CA TYR A 205 18.28 -8.81 8.21
C TYR A 205 19.63 -9.51 8.32
N ILE A 206 19.98 -10.40 7.39
CA ILE A 206 21.32 -11.02 7.40
C ILE A 206 22.40 -9.94 7.15
N PRO A 207 22.32 -9.09 6.10
CA PRO A 207 23.32 -8.05 5.90
C PRO A 207 23.36 -7.03 7.05
N THR A 208 22.21 -6.61 7.58
CA THR A 208 22.22 -5.67 8.72
C THR A 208 22.75 -6.28 10.01
N PHE A 209 22.55 -7.58 10.24
CA PHE A 209 23.20 -8.29 11.32
C PHE A 209 24.73 -8.33 11.13
N LEU A 210 25.22 -8.69 9.95
CA LEU A 210 26.67 -8.68 9.65
C LEU A 210 27.27 -7.26 9.77
N TRP A 211 26.53 -6.24 9.36
CA TRP A 211 26.92 -4.83 9.53
C TRP A 211 26.95 -4.43 11.00
N SER A 212 25.97 -4.90 11.78
CA SER A 212 25.91 -4.68 13.22
C SER A 212 27.13 -5.24 13.96
N LEU A 213 27.65 -6.38 13.51
CA LEU A 213 28.87 -7.03 14.02
C LEU A 213 30.17 -6.39 13.51
N GLY A 214 30.11 -5.50 12.53
CA GLY A 214 31.29 -4.90 11.89
C GLY A 214 31.96 -5.78 10.84
N LEU A 215 31.31 -6.87 10.39
CA LEU A 215 31.83 -7.76 9.35
C LEU A 215 31.69 -7.20 7.93
N ILE A 216 30.71 -6.31 7.72
CA ILE A 216 30.60 -5.51 6.50
C ILE A 216 30.64 -4.02 6.85
N LYS A 217 31.24 -3.21 5.97
CA LYS A 217 31.53 -1.80 6.24
C LYS A 217 30.27 -0.92 6.22
N SER A 218 29.36 -1.19 5.30
CA SER A 218 28.18 -0.36 5.07
C SER A 218 27.04 -1.19 4.47
N VAL A 219 25.82 -0.73 4.70
CA VAL A 219 24.61 -1.17 4.00
C VAL A 219 24.08 0.04 3.25
N ASP A 220 23.84 -0.12 1.95
CA ASP A 220 23.25 0.94 1.14
C ASP A 220 21.80 1.23 1.63
N PRO A 221 21.49 2.45 2.07
CA PRO A 221 20.15 2.77 2.61
C PRO A 221 19.02 2.65 1.59
N GLU A 222 19.27 2.92 0.31
CA GLU A 222 18.26 2.83 -0.76
C GLU A 222 17.94 1.36 -1.06
N ILE A 223 18.97 0.54 -1.22
CA ILE A 223 18.80 -0.91 -1.43
C ILE A 223 18.11 -1.53 -0.21
N TYR A 224 18.48 -1.13 1.01
CA TYR A 224 17.81 -1.58 2.22
C TYR A 224 16.31 -1.25 2.17
N ARG A 225 15.94 0.00 1.87
CA ARG A 225 14.52 0.40 1.82
C ARG A 225 13.74 -0.38 0.77
N MET A 226 14.34 -0.59 -0.41
CA MET A 226 13.73 -1.38 -1.47
C MET A 226 13.40 -2.80 -1.02
N LEU A 227 14.39 -3.53 -0.49
CA LEU A 227 14.22 -4.90 -0.02
C LEU A 227 13.32 -4.96 1.23
N TRP A 228 13.44 -3.97 2.11
CA TRP A 228 12.62 -3.84 3.31
C TRP A 228 11.15 -3.75 2.96
N TRP A 229 10.76 -2.98 1.94
CA TRP A 229 9.35 -2.85 1.57
C TRP A 229 8.81 -4.04 0.80
N ALA A 230 9.67 -4.81 0.11
CA ALA A 230 9.28 -6.11 -0.40
C ALA A 230 8.90 -7.08 0.74
N LEU A 231 9.61 -7.02 1.89
CA LEU A 231 9.19 -7.69 3.14
C LEU A 231 7.94 -7.02 3.75
N GLY A 232 8.00 -5.71 4.00
CA GLY A 232 7.05 -5.00 4.85
C GLY A 232 5.66 -4.91 4.23
N HIS A 233 5.57 -4.75 2.92
CA HIS A 233 4.28 -4.76 2.24
C HIS A 233 3.68 -6.17 2.17
N SER A 234 4.48 -7.17 1.79
CA SER A 234 4.01 -8.56 1.72
C SER A 234 3.58 -9.09 3.09
N SER A 235 4.23 -8.67 4.18
CA SER A 235 3.82 -9.07 5.53
C SER A 235 2.41 -8.60 5.87
N GLN A 236 2.00 -7.39 5.46
CA GLN A 236 0.62 -6.91 5.68
C GLN A 236 -0.43 -7.75 4.94
N GLN A 237 0.00 -8.56 4.00
CA GLN A 237 -0.88 -9.21 3.05
C GLN A 237 -1.09 -10.68 3.40
N ILE A 238 -0.13 -11.24 4.16
CA ILE A 238 -0.39 -12.37 5.05
C ILE A 238 -1.59 -12.00 5.95
N ASN A 239 -1.56 -10.82 6.58
CA ASN A 239 -2.63 -10.34 7.47
C ASN A 239 -3.96 -10.20 6.73
N VAL A 240 -3.97 -9.63 5.52
CA VAL A 240 -5.19 -9.48 4.71
C VAL A 240 -5.75 -10.85 4.32
N ALA A 241 -4.92 -11.78 3.83
CA ALA A 241 -5.36 -13.11 3.45
C ALA A 241 -5.92 -13.89 4.66
N ALA A 242 -5.26 -13.82 5.82
CA ALA A 242 -5.72 -14.44 7.06
C ALA A 242 -7.03 -13.80 7.57
N MET A 243 -7.12 -12.47 7.55
CA MET A 243 -8.32 -11.73 7.92
C MET A 243 -9.52 -12.12 7.04
N VAL A 244 -9.36 -12.13 5.72
CA VAL A 244 -10.44 -12.50 4.78
C VAL A 244 -10.86 -13.95 4.98
N ALA A 245 -9.91 -14.87 5.23
CA ALA A 245 -10.23 -16.25 5.59
C ALA A 245 -11.09 -16.33 6.87
N ILE A 246 -10.75 -15.53 7.88
CA ILE A 246 -11.53 -15.40 9.12
C ILE A 246 -12.88 -14.74 8.87
N TRP A 247 -13.00 -13.80 7.93
CA TRP A 247 -14.29 -13.22 7.57
C TRP A 247 -15.27 -14.26 7.03
N TYR A 248 -14.81 -15.11 6.10
CA TYR A 248 -15.63 -16.22 5.61
C TYR A 248 -15.99 -17.20 6.73
N MET A 249 -15.06 -17.49 7.64
CA MET A 249 -15.31 -18.35 8.80
C MET A 249 -16.37 -17.75 9.74
N LEU A 250 -16.20 -16.49 10.15
CA LEU A 250 -17.13 -15.79 11.04
C LEU A 250 -18.50 -15.67 10.39
N GLY A 251 -18.57 -15.27 9.11
CA GLY A 251 -19.84 -15.16 8.39
C GLY A 251 -20.60 -16.48 8.34
N ALA A 252 -19.89 -17.59 8.09
CA ALA A 252 -20.48 -18.94 8.14
C ALA A 252 -20.99 -19.29 9.54
N LEU A 253 -20.20 -19.01 10.60
CA LEU A 253 -20.56 -19.34 11.98
C LEU A 253 -21.68 -18.47 12.55
N THR A 254 -21.79 -17.20 12.16
CA THR A 254 -22.73 -16.25 12.76
C THR A 254 -24.06 -16.20 12.02
N VAL A 255 -24.03 -16.16 10.69
CA VAL A 255 -25.22 -15.90 9.86
C VAL A 255 -25.45 -16.93 8.77
N GLY A 256 -24.62 -17.98 8.69
CA GLY A 256 -24.72 -18.96 7.61
C GLY A 256 -24.41 -18.30 6.27
N SER A 257 -23.38 -17.44 6.24
CA SER A 257 -22.94 -16.79 5.01
C SER A 257 -22.60 -17.83 3.96
N VAL A 258 -23.06 -17.62 2.74
CA VAL A 258 -22.75 -18.47 1.59
C VAL A 258 -21.69 -17.81 0.71
N VAL A 259 -20.93 -18.61 -0.03
CA VAL A 259 -19.96 -18.08 -0.99
C VAL A 259 -20.65 -17.99 -2.36
N LEU A 260 -20.93 -16.78 -2.82
CA LEU A 260 -21.64 -16.55 -4.10
C LEU A 260 -20.97 -17.26 -5.28
N ASN A 261 -19.65 -17.19 -5.35
CA ASN A 261 -18.86 -17.85 -6.38
C ASN A 261 -17.49 -18.22 -5.84
N GLU A 262 -17.27 -19.51 -5.62
CA GLU A 262 -15.99 -20.01 -5.12
C GLU A 262 -14.84 -19.74 -6.08
N LYS A 263 -15.06 -19.86 -7.40
CA LYS A 263 -14.00 -19.62 -8.39
C LYS A 263 -13.51 -18.18 -8.33
N VAL A 264 -14.43 -17.22 -8.29
CA VAL A 264 -14.11 -15.79 -8.19
C VAL A 264 -13.39 -15.48 -6.88
N SER A 265 -13.88 -16.02 -5.76
CA SER A 265 -13.27 -15.81 -4.44
C SER A 265 -11.88 -16.44 -4.34
N ARG A 266 -11.66 -17.62 -4.92
CA ARG A 266 -10.34 -18.27 -4.97
C ARG A 266 -9.38 -17.54 -5.92
N SER A 267 -9.88 -17.06 -7.07
CA SER A 267 -9.07 -16.24 -7.98
C SER A 267 -8.58 -14.95 -7.30
N ALA A 268 -9.39 -14.31 -6.44
CA ALA A 268 -8.97 -13.14 -5.69
C ALA A 268 -7.81 -13.44 -4.72
N PHE A 269 -7.84 -14.58 -4.01
CA PHE A 269 -6.68 -15.04 -3.23
C PHE A 269 -5.43 -15.28 -4.09
N VAL A 270 -5.56 -15.80 -5.32
CA VAL A 270 -4.41 -15.95 -6.23
C VAL A 270 -3.84 -14.59 -6.66
N LEU A 271 -4.70 -13.60 -6.91
CA LEU A 271 -4.26 -12.23 -7.22
C LEU A 271 -3.45 -11.62 -6.07
N TYR A 272 -3.79 -11.95 -4.82
CA TYR A 272 -2.97 -11.56 -3.67
C TYR A 272 -1.54 -12.12 -3.75
N ILE A 273 -1.36 -13.38 -4.16
CA ILE A 273 -0.01 -13.97 -4.31
C ILE A 273 0.78 -13.25 -5.41
N MET A 274 0.15 -12.98 -6.55
CA MET A 274 0.84 -12.48 -7.73
C MET A 274 1.20 -11.00 -7.61
N PHE A 275 0.22 -10.13 -7.36
CA PHE A 275 0.39 -8.71 -7.65
C PHE A 275 0.83 -7.86 -6.46
N ILE A 276 0.68 -8.37 -5.25
CA ILE A 276 0.96 -7.60 -4.05
C ILE A 276 2.45 -7.35 -3.85
N SER A 277 3.30 -8.37 -3.99
CA SER A 277 4.75 -8.17 -3.83
C SER A 277 5.28 -7.19 -4.86
N MET A 278 4.74 -7.22 -6.07
CA MET A 278 5.05 -6.27 -7.12
C MET A 278 4.51 -4.86 -6.80
N ALA A 279 3.34 -4.75 -6.18
CA ALA A 279 2.78 -3.45 -5.78
C ALA A 279 3.57 -2.74 -4.66
N SER A 280 4.50 -3.41 -3.96
CA SER A 280 5.23 -2.88 -2.79
C SER A 280 5.97 -1.54 -3.01
N ALA A 281 6.29 -1.21 -4.25
CA ALA A 281 6.93 0.04 -4.67
C ALA A 281 6.22 1.32 -4.21
N HIS A 282 4.92 1.28 -3.90
CA HIS A 282 4.19 2.48 -3.45
C HIS A 282 4.71 3.07 -2.12
N HIS A 283 5.52 2.32 -1.38
CA HIS A 283 6.21 2.83 -0.21
C HIS A 283 7.47 3.66 -0.53
N LEU A 284 7.94 3.61 -1.77
CA LEU A 284 9.18 4.23 -2.27
C LEU A 284 8.91 5.39 -3.25
N LEU A 285 7.67 5.89 -3.28
CA LEU A 285 7.24 6.89 -4.26
C LEU A 285 8.01 8.21 -4.17
N VAL A 286 8.45 8.58 -2.97
CA VAL A 286 9.25 9.78 -2.73
C VAL A 286 10.76 9.51 -2.72
N ASP A 287 11.16 8.25 -2.90
CA ASP A 287 12.58 7.88 -2.88
C ASP A 287 13.24 8.32 -4.21
N PRO A 288 14.47 8.85 -4.16
CA PRO A 288 15.14 9.42 -5.33
C PRO A 288 15.76 8.35 -6.26
N GLY A 289 15.86 7.09 -5.83
CA GLY A 289 16.58 6.03 -6.54
C GLY A 289 15.83 5.36 -7.71
N PHE A 290 14.55 5.70 -7.93
CA PHE A 290 13.71 5.00 -8.90
C PHE A 290 13.14 5.94 -9.97
N SER A 291 13.11 5.47 -11.22
CA SER A 291 12.51 6.22 -12.32
C SER A 291 10.99 6.38 -12.15
N PRO A 292 10.40 7.49 -12.62
CA PRO A 292 8.94 7.65 -12.61
C PRO A 292 8.20 6.50 -13.30
N ALA A 293 8.75 5.97 -14.40
CA ALA A 293 8.15 4.84 -15.11
C ALA A 293 8.04 3.58 -14.22
N TRP A 294 9.08 3.25 -13.45
CA TRP A 294 9.04 2.12 -12.53
C TRP A 294 8.01 2.35 -11.41
N LYS A 295 7.97 3.56 -10.85
CA LYS A 295 6.98 3.95 -9.82
C LYS A 295 5.57 3.77 -10.36
N ILE A 296 5.25 4.39 -11.50
CA ILE A 296 3.92 4.34 -12.15
C ILE A 296 3.50 2.91 -12.46
N VAL A 297 4.38 2.07 -13.00
CA VAL A 297 4.03 0.69 -13.36
C VAL A 297 3.62 -0.11 -12.13
N ASN A 298 4.42 -0.04 -11.07
CA ASN A 298 4.12 -0.78 -9.85
C ASN A 298 2.88 -0.23 -9.11
N THR A 299 2.72 1.09 -9.06
CA THR A 299 1.64 1.72 -8.30
C THR A 299 0.33 1.91 -9.06
N SER A 300 0.33 1.72 -10.38
CA SER A 300 -0.89 1.67 -11.19
C SER A 300 -1.25 0.22 -11.49
N TYR A 301 -0.54 -0.46 -12.38
CA TYR A 301 -0.99 -1.75 -12.92
C TYR A 301 -0.97 -2.86 -11.86
N PHE A 302 0.12 -3.03 -11.13
CA PHE A 302 0.21 -4.09 -10.13
C PHE A 302 -0.66 -3.79 -8.91
N MET A 303 -0.67 -2.53 -8.45
CA MET A 303 -1.56 -2.10 -7.37
C MET A 303 -3.04 -2.32 -7.74
N TYR A 304 -3.50 -1.94 -8.93
CA TYR A 304 -4.91 -2.11 -9.31
C TYR A 304 -5.33 -3.58 -9.34
N MET A 305 -4.44 -4.48 -9.76
CA MET A 305 -4.70 -5.91 -9.70
C MET A 305 -4.74 -6.45 -8.27
N ALA A 306 -3.89 -5.93 -7.37
CA ALA A 306 -3.95 -6.24 -5.95
C ALA A 306 -5.23 -5.70 -5.28
N VAL A 307 -5.64 -4.48 -5.63
CA VAL A 307 -6.88 -3.83 -5.15
C VAL A 307 -8.10 -4.59 -5.65
N LEU A 308 -8.10 -5.07 -6.90
CA LEU A 308 -9.18 -5.88 -7.45
C LEU A 308 -9.49 -7.10 -6.59
N ALA A 309 -8.46 -7.79 -6.07
CA ALA A 309 -8.64 -8.91 -5.16
C ALA A 309 -9.40 -8.51 -3.89
N SER A 310 -9.01 -7.40 -3.27
CA SER A 310 -9.69 -6.85 -2.10
C SER A 310 -11.11 -6.37 -2.40
N MET A 311 -11.36 -5.79 -3.58
CA MET A 311 -12.72 -5.40 -4.00
C MET A 311 -13.62 -6.62 -4.20
N VAL A 312 -13.09 -7.71 -4.78
CA VAL A 312 -13.82 -8.97 -4.93
C VAL A 312 -14.20 -9.52 -3.56
N HIS A 313 -13.29 -9.56 -2.59
CA HIS A 313 -13.62 -10.00 -1.24
C HIS A 313 -14.55 -9.02 -0.50
N GLY A 314 -14.34 -7.72 -0.68
CA GLY A 314 -15.17 -6.64 -0.15
C GLY A 314 -16.61 -6.68 -0.67
N PHE A 315 -16.86 -7.26 -1.84
CA PHE A 315 -18.20 -7.54 -2.34
C PHE A 315 -18.71 -8.91 -1.90
N THR A 316 -17.93 -9.97 -2.11
CA THR A 316 -18.39 -11.35 -1.92
C THR A 316 -18.67 -11.71 -0.45
N VAL A 317 -17.94 -11.12 0.50
CA VAL A 317 -18.18 -11.37 1.94
C VAL A 317 -19.52 -10.74 2.39
N PRO A 318 -19.77 -9.42 2.26
CA PRO A 318 -21.06 -8.83 2.59
C PRO A 318 -22.23 -9.45 1.82
N ALA A 319 -22.06 -9.68 0.52
CA ALA A 319 -23.13 -10.25 -0.29
C ALA A 319 -23.43 -11.72 0.09
N GLY A 320 -22.41 -12.47 0.52
CA GLY A 320 -22.58 -13.80 1.11
C GLY A 320 -23.35 -13.77 2.43
N MET A 321 -23.09 -12.77 3.28
CA MET A 321 -23.82 -12.55 4.53
C MET A 321 -25.28 -12.19 4.27
N GLU A 322 -25.53 -11.28 3.33
CA GLU A 322 -26.87 -10.92 2.90
C GLU A 322 -27.63 -12.14 2.38
N LEU A 323 -27.05 -12.88 1.43
CA LEU A 323 -27.69 -14.07 0.87
C LEU A 323 -27.94 -15.12 1.96
N GLY A 324 -26.97 -15.34 2.87
CA GLY A 324 -27.12 -16.27 3.99
C GLY A 324 -28.28 -15.90 4.93
N MET A 325 -28.48 -14.61 5.21
CA MET A 325 -29.64 -14.11 5.95
C MET A 325 -30.95 -14.30 5.17
N ARG A 326 -30.95 -13.96 3.88
CA ARG A 326 -32.14 -14.05 3.01
C ARG A 326 -32.63 -15.48 2.82
N LEU A 327 -31.71 -16.43 2.62
CA LEU A 327 -32.02 -17.86 2.54
C LEU A 327 -32.62 -18.43 3.84
N ARG A 328 -32.45 -17.74 4.96
CA ARG A 328 -33.08 -18.08 6.25
C ARG A 328 -34.39 -17.32 6.51
N GLY A 329 -34.92 -16.64 5.49
CA GLY A 329 -36.22 -15.98 5.54
C GLY A 329 -36.18 -14.48 5.86
N PHE A 330 -35.02 -13.88 6.10
CA PHE A 330 -34.90 -12.44 6.41
C PHE A 330 -34.92 -11.58 5.13
N ASN A 331 -36.06 -11.56 4.44
CA ASN A 331 -36.19 -11.02 3.08
C ASN A 331 -36.77 -9.60 2.99
N ASP A 332 -37.07 -8.98 4.13
CA ASP A 332 -37.82 -7.72 4.19
C ASP A 332 -37.02 -6.50 3.70
N GLY A 333 -37.29 -6.05 2.48
CA GLY A 333 -36.72 -4.83 1.91
C GLY A 333 -35.20 -4.84 1.74
N LEU A 334 -34.61 -3.65 1.61
CA LEU A 334 -33.18 -3.48 1.31
C LEU A 334 -32.26 -3.81 2.50
N PHE A 335 -32.69 -3.50 3.72
CA PHE A 335 -31.86 -3.61 4.94
C PHE A 335 -32.44 -4.52 6.02
N GLY A 336 -33.56 -5.23 5.77
CA GLY A 336 -34.15 -6.13 6.77
C GLY A 336 -33.19 -7.23 7.22
N TRP A 337 -32.43 -7.80 6.27
CA TRP A 337 -31.39 -8.80 6.55
C TRP A 337 -30.34 -8.28 7.53
N LEU A 338 -29.92 -7.02 7.39
CA LEU A 338 -28.88 -6.43 8.23
C LEU A 338 -29.42 -6.04 9.61
N ARG A 339 -30.64 -5.50 9.68
CA ARG A 339 -31.28 -5.13 10.96
C ARG A 339 -31.60 -6.33 11.84
N ARG A 340 -31.95 -7.47 11.22
CA ARG A 340 -32.27 -8.73 11.90
C ARG A 340 -31.03 -9.59 12.20
N ALA A 341 -29.85 -9.16 11.76
CA ALA A 341 -28.61 -9.89 12.01
C ALA A 341 -28.24 -9.89 13.51
N PRO A 342 -27.43 -10.86 13.98
CA PRO A 342 -27.17 -11.05 15.41
C PRO A 342 -26.13 -10.05 15.94
N TRP A 343 -26.48 -8.77 16.02
CA TRP A 343 -25.62 -7.70 16.54
C TRP A 343 -25.19 -7.91 18.00
N GLY A 344 -25.97 -8.68 18.77
CA GLY A 344 -25.62 -9.12 20.11
C GLY A 344 -24.58 -10.25 20.16
N ASP A 345 -24.13 -10.77 19.02
CA ASP A 345 -23.02 -11.72 18.93
C ASP A 345 -21.70 -10.95 18.70
N PRO A 346 -20.69 -11.12 19.57
CA PRO A 346 -19.44 -10.38 19.47
C PRO A 346 -18.59 -10.78 18.26
N GLY A 347 -18.75 -12.00 17.72
CA GLY A 347 -18.08 -12.40 16.48
C GLY A 347 -18.71 -11.76 15.25
N PHE A 348 -20.05 -11.64 15.22
CA PHE A 348 -20.75 -10.98 14.11
C PHE A 348 -20.46 -9.47 14.06
N SER A 349 -20.57 -8.77 15.19
CA SER A 349 -20.25 -7.34 15.25
C SER A 349 -18.80 -7.05 14.88
N SER A 350 -17.85 -7.88 15.36
CA SER A 350 -16.44 -7.78 14.97
C SER A 350 -16.23 -7.97 13.46
N LEU A 351 -16.90 -8.96 12.85
CA LEU A 351 -16.87 -9.18 11.40
C LEU A 351 -17.34 -7.95 10.63
N VAL A 352 -18.52 -7.41 10.97
CA VAL A 352 -19.10 -6.28 10.24
C VAL A 352 -18.22 -5.04 10.38
N PHE A 353 -17.79 -4.69 11.59
CA PHE A 353 -16.92 -3.53 11.79
C PHE A 353 -15.56 -3.71 11.13
N SER A 354 -15.01 -4.92 11.16
CA SER A 354 -13.76 -5.24 10.46
C SER A 354 -13.89 -4.98 8.97
N VAL A 355 -14.94 -5.51 8.32
CA VAL A 355 -15.20 -5.29 6.89
C VAL A 355 -15.44 -3.81 6.57
N VAL A 356 -16.27 -3.13 7.36
CA VAL A 356 -16.65 -1.74 7.08
C VAL A 356 -15.48 -0.79 7.25
N VAL A 357 -14.77 -0.84 8.38
CA VAL A 357 -13.68 0.11 8.63
C VAL A 357 -12.48 -0.20 7.74
N PHE A 358 -12.16 -1.48 7.53
CA PHE A 358 -11.12 -1.89 6.56
C PHE A 358 -11.49 -1.43 5.15
N GLY A 359 -12.70 -1.72 4.68
CA GLY A 359 -13.10 -1.47 3.29
C GLY A 359 -13.25 0.01 2.97
N PHE A 360 -14.05 0.73 3.74
CA PHE A 360 -14.41 2.13 3.45
C PHE A 360 -13.37 3.13 3.92
N VAL A 361 -12.68 2.89 5.04
CA VAL A 361 -11.66 3.82 5.53
C VAL A 361 -10.28 3.37 5.07
N GLY A 362 -9.89 2.14 5.39
CA GLY A 362 -8.58 1.60 5.04
C GLY A 362 -8.37 1.47 3.53
N GLY A 363 -9.28 0.79 2.83
CA GLY A 363 -9.17 0.47 1.41
C GLY A 363 -9.16 1.72 0.54
N ILE A 364 -10.13 2.62 0.73
CA ILE A 364 -10.22 3.88 -0.03
C ILE A 364 -8.95 4.72 0.18
N THR A 365 -8.54 4.91 1.43
CA THR A 365 -7.32 5.70 1.70
C THR A 365 -6.08 5.03 1.13
N GLY A 366 -5.97 3.69 1.17
CA GLY A 366 -4.84 2.94 0.62
C GLY A 366 -4.69 3.11 -0.88
N VAL A 367 -5.79 3.02 -1.64
CA VAL A 367 -5.78 3.27 -3.08
C VAL A 367 -5.32 4.69 -3.37
N THR A 368 -5.83 5.68 -2.60
CA THR A 368 -5.43 7.08 -2.82
C THR A 368 -3.99 7.38 -2.43
N LEU A 369 -3.43 6.71 -1.41
CA LEU A 369 -2.04 6.91 -1.01
C LEU A 369 -1.07 6.14 -1.91
N GLY A 370 -1.57 5.19 -2.71
CA GLY A 370 -0.80 4.50 -3.73
C GLY A 370 -0.47 5.36 -4.95
N THR A 371 -1.18 6.47 -5.18
CA THR A 371 -0.88 7.38 -6.31
C THR A 371 0.23 8.36 -5.93
N GLU A 372 1.20 8.54 -6.84
CA GLU A 372 2.43 9.31 -6.58
C GLU A 372 2.16 10.76 -6.16
N GLN A 373 1.26 11.46 -6.86
CA GLN A 373 0.94 12.86 -6.59
C GLN A 373 0.35 13.06 -5.19
N ILE A 374 -0.54 12.16 -4.77
CA ILE A 374 -1.16 12.19 -3.44
C ILE A 374 -0.14 11.73 -2.39
N ASN A 375 0.70 10.75 -2.73
CA ASN A 375 1.74 10.29 -1.82
C ASN A 375 2.70 11.42 -1.48
N ILE A 376 3.17 12.22 -2.44
CA ILE A 376 4.12 13.33 -2.19
C ILE A 376 3.62 14.29 -1.08
N ILE A 377 2.33 14.60 -1.04
CA ILE A 377 1.75 15.49 -0.03
C ILE A 377 1.42 14.79 1.31
N ALA A 378 1.19 13.47 1.29
CA ALA A 378 0.77 12.70 2.46
C ALA A 378 1.91 11.90 3.11
N HIS A 379 3.03 11.71 2.41
CA HIS A 379 4.13 10.85 2.82
C HIS A 379 4.69 11.34 4.15
N ASN A 380 4.92 10.40 5.07
CA ASN A 380 5.39 10.70 6.43
C ASN A 380 4.55 11.68 7.27
N THR A 381 3.31 11.99 6.89
CA THR A 381 2.37 12.69 7.79
C THR A 381 1.56 11.69 8.62
N MET A 382 0.77 12.18 9.57
CA MET A 382 -0.19 11.39 10.36
C MET A 382 -1.26 10.70 9.48
N ARG A 383 -1.39 11.08 8.21
CA ARG A 383 -2.29 10.45 7.25
C ARG A 383 -1.89 9.01 6.96
N ILE A 384 -0.60 8.70 6.95
CA ILE A 384 -0.11 7.32 6.77
C ILE A 384 -0.50 6.43 7.96
N PRO A 385 -0.23 6.81 9.24
CA PRO A 385 -0.84 6.17 10.41
C PRO A 385 -2.35 6.00 10.36
N GLY A 386 -3.11 7.03 9.99
CA GLY A 386 -4.57 6.91 9.85
C GLY A 386 -4.96 5.78 8.88
N HIS A 387 -4.34 5.74 7.70
CA HIS A 387 -4.56 4.67 6.74
C HIS A 387 -4.26 3.28 7.30
N PHE A 388 -3.04 3.02 7.80
CA PHE A 388 -2.72 1.65 8.19
C PHE A 388 -3.39 1.19 9.50
N HIS A 389 -3.79 2.12 10.38
CA HIS A 389 -4.60 1.76 11.56
C HIS A 389 -6.02 1.34 11.15
N SER A 390 -6.60 1.94 10.10
CA SER A 390 -7.89 1.49 9.57
C SER A 390 -7.82 0.18 8.79
N THR A 391 -6.65 -0.23 8.31
CA THR A 391 -6.48 -1.55 7.69
C THR A 391 -6.15 -2.62 8.73
N VAL A 392 -4.95 -2.61 9.31
CA VAL A 392 -4.44 -3.71 10.13
C VAL A 392 -5.15 -3.78 11.48
N VAL A 393 -5.35 -2.63 12.12
CA VAL A 393 -5.89 -2.61 13.49
C VAL A 393 -7.42 -2.74 13.45
N SER A 394 -8.11 -1.88 12.70
CA SER A 394 -9.57 -1.96 12.61
C SER A 394 -10.06 -3.16 11.82
N GLY A 395 -9.33 -3.59 10.78
CA GLY A 395 -9.65 -4.78 10.01
C GLY A 395 -9.16 -6.04 10.72
N THR A 396 -7.86 -6.32 10.61
CA THR A 396 -7.30 -7.63 10.99
C THR A 396 -7.42 -7.91 12.48
N ALA A 397 -7.02 -6.98 13.35
CA ALA A 397 -7.06 -7.22 14.80
C ALA A 397 -8.51 -7.44 15.28
N LEU A 398 -9.48 -6.69 14.76
CA LEU A 398 -10.88 -6.87 15.11
C LEU A 398 -11.45 -8.21 14.63
N ALA A 399 -11.08 -8.67 13.43
CA ALA A 399 -11.45 -10.02 12.96
C ALA A 399 -10.86 -11.11 13.87
N PHE A 400 -9.61 -10.94 14.32
CA PHE A 400 -8.95 -11.87 15.24
C PHE A 400 -9.60 -11.88 16.63
N MET A 401 -10.01 -10.71 17.14
CA MET A 401 -10.81 -10.59 18.37
C MET A 401 -12.14 -11.34 18.23
N GLY A 402 -12.86 -11.13 17.12
CA GLY A 402 -14.11 -11.84 16.81
C GLY A 402 -13.95 -13.36 16.77
N ALA A 403 -12.91 -13.85 16.09
CA ALA A 403 -12.56 -15.27 16.05
C ALA A 403 -12.25 -15.83 17.43
N THR A 404 -11.57 -15.06 18.29
CA THR A 404 -11.20 -15.48 19.64
C THR A 404 -12.43 -15.84 20.50
N TYR A 405 -13.54 -15.10 20.38
CA TYR A 405 -14.77 -15.42 21.12
C TYR A 405 -15.37 -16.79 20.78
N TYR A 406 -15.14 -17.28 19.56
CA TYR A 406 -15.53 -18.63 19.13
C TYR A 406 -14.45 -19.67 19.49
N LEU A 407 -13.17 -19.32 19.42
CA LEU A 407 -12.06 -20.22 19.75
C LEU A 407 -11.96 -20.52 21.25
N LEU A 408 -12.39 -19.61 22.12
CA LEU A 408 -12.42 -19.84 23.58
C LEU A 408 -13.24 -21.10 23.96
N PRO A 409 -14.53 -21.22 23.59
CA PRO A 409 -15.29 -22.43 23.88
C PRO A 409 -14.86 -23.65 23.04
N LEU A 410 -14.42 -23.47 21.79
CA LEU A 410 -14.07 -24.60 20.90
C LEU A 410 -12.70 -25.23 21.22
N ILE A 411 -11.68 -24.38 21.41
CA ILE A 411 -10.29 -24.78 21.62
C ILE A 411 -9.93 -24.73 23.09
N PHE A 412 -10.19 -23.63 23.80
CA PHE A 412 -9.83 -23.56 25.24
C PHE A 412 -10.81 -24.32 26.13
N ARG A 413 -12.01 -24.66 25.64
CA ARG A 413 -13.10 -25.30 26.40
C ARG A 413 -13.49 -24.48 27.62
N ARG A 414 -13.58 -23.17 27.43
CA ARG A 414 -13.94 -22.19 28.46
C ARG A 414 -15.07 -21.30 27.98
N LYS A 415 -16.01 -21.00 28.87
CA LYS A 415 -17.00 -19.95 28.61
C LYS A 415 -16.32 -18.59 28.56
N VAL A 416 -16.84 -17.71 27.70
CA VAL A 416 -16.42 -16.32 27.60
C VAL A 416 -16.85 -15.56 28.86
N ALA A 417 -15.86 -15.06 29.61
CA ALA A 417 -16.05 -14.24 30.79
C ALA A 417 -16.69 -12.88 30.42
N PHE A 418 -17.33 -12.23 31.41
CA PHE A 418 -17.95 -10.92 31.25
C PHE A 418 -18.83 -10.78 29.99
N TRP A 419 -19.69 -11.76 29.73
CA TRP A 419 -20.44 -11.87 28.46
C TRP A 419 -21.12 -10.57 27.98
N LYS A 420 -21.69 -9.75 28.88
CA LYS A 420 -22.27 -8.45 28.49
C LYS A 420 -21.22 -7.49 27.93
N LEU A 421 -20.05 -7.44 28.55
CA LEU A 421 -18.93 -6.61 28.12
C LEU A 421 -18.34 -7.12 26.80
N ALA A 422 -18.27 -8.45 26.60
CA ALA A 422 -17.85 -9.04 25.32
C ALA A 422 -18.73 -8.58 24.15
N LYS A 423 -20.05 -8.43 24.35
CA LYS A 423 -20.96 -7.90 23.32
C LYS A 423 -20.69 -6.43 22.96
N VAL A 424 -20.27 -5.62 23.93
CA VAL A 424 -20.03 -4.18 23.74
C VAL A 424 -18.61 -3.91 23.23
N GLN A 425 -17.64 -4.75 23.56
CA GLN A 425 -16.23 -4.55 23.26
C GLN A 425 -15.93 -4.27 21.77
N PRO A 426 -16.51 -4.97 20.78
CA PRO A 426 -16.28 -4.66 19.36
C PRO A 426 -16.70 -3.24 18.98
N TYR A 427 -17.80 -2.74 19.53
CA TYR A 427 -18.29 -1.38 19.29
C TYR A 427 -17.37 -0.33 19.90
N LEU A 428 -16.91 -0.58 21.13
CA LEU A 428 -15.99 0.32 21.82
C LEU A 428 -14.67 0.43 21.05
N PHE A 429 -14.12 -0.70 20.64
CA PHE A 429 -12.87 -0.75 19.88
C PHE A 429 -13.01 -0.10 18.49
N ALA A 430 -14.03 -0.49 17.72
CA ALA A 430 -14.25 0.04 16.37
C ALA A 430 -14.57 1.54 16.38
N GLY A 431 -15.43 2.00 17.29
CA GLY A 431 -15.77 3.42 17.43
C GLY A 431 -14.57 4.26 17.85
N GLY A 432 -13.79 3.80 18.82
CA GLY A 432 -12.54 4.44 19.22
C GLY A 432 -11.55 4.54 18.07
N LEU A 433 -11.34 3.44 17.33
CA LEU A 433 -10.42 3.44 16.19
C LEU A 433 -10.89 4.33 15.04
N LEU A 434 -12.20 4.41 14.78
CA LEU A 434 -12.72 5.31 13.76
C LEU A 434 -12.39 6.77 14.12
N LEU A 435 -12.63 7.18 15.37
CA LEU A 435 -12.25 8.51 15.84
C LEU A 435 -10.72 8.73 15.76
N LEU A 436 -9.94 7.75 16.21
CA LEU A 436 -8.48 7.80 16.17
C LEU A 436 -7.98 8.04 14.74
N VAL A 437 -8.43 7.20 13.80
CA VAL A 437 -8.03 7.27 12.39
C VAL A 437 -8.47 8.58 11.75
N MET A 438 -9.69 9.04 12.03
CA MET A 438 -10.17 10.31 11.50
C MET A 438 -9.30 11.48 12.00
N GLY A 439 -9.00 11.53 13.30
CA GLY A 439 -8.10 12.52 13.88
C GLY A 439 -6.70 12.48 13.24
N MET A 440 -6.11 11.28 13.09
CA MET A 440 -4.81 11.12 12.42
C MET A 440 -4.84 11.57 10.95
N THR A 441 -5.87 11.20 10.20
CA THR A 441 -6.01 11.48 8.76
C THR A 441 -6.16 12.97 8.50
N PHE A 442 -7.00 13.65 9.27
CA PHE A 442 -7.19 15.09 9.12
C PHE A 442 -5.98 15.87 9.62
N ALA A 443 -5.43 15.56 10.80
CA ALA A 443 -4.19 16.19 11.25
C ALA A 443 -3.05 16.02 10.23
N GLY A 444 -2.92 14.83 9.64
CA GLY A 444 -1.94 14.56 8.59
C GLY A 444 -2.21 15.31 7.28
N SER A 445 -3.48 15.61 6.96
CA SER A 445 -3.84 16.45 5.81
C SER A 445 -3.43 17.91 5.98
N PHE A 446 -3.25 18.38 7.23
CA PHE A 446 -2.65 19.68 7.56
C PHE A 446 -1.12 19.62 7.67
N GLY A 447 -0.49 18.51 7.27
CA GLY A 447 0.97 18.37 7.26
C GLY A 447 1.59 17.92 8.59
N VAL A 448 0.79 17.57 9.60
CA VAL A 448 1.34 17.11 10.89
C VAL A 448 2.16 15.82 10.67
N PRO A 449 3.47 15.83 10.99
CA PRO A 449 4.33 14.70 10.70
C PRO A 449 4.07 13.52 11.64
N ARG A 450 4.32 12.32 11.14
CA ARG A 450 4.41 11.11 11.97
C ARG A 450 5.78 11.05 12.66
N ARG A 451 5.89 10.23 13.71
CA ARG A 451 7.16 9.93 14.41
C ARG A 451 7.89 11.20 14.90
N HIS A 452 7.15 12.23 15.30
CA HIS A 452 7.69 13.42 15.95
C HIS A 452 7.20 13.46 17.38
N TRP A 453 8.09 13.70 18.33
CA TRP A 453 7.70 13.82 19.72
C TRP A 453 6.91 15.13 19.94
N ASP A 454 7.54 16.25 19.62
CA ASP A 454 6.95 17.59 19.64
C ASP A 454 6.58 18.03 18.23
N ILE A 455 5.31 18.43 18.02
CA ILE A 455 4.84 18.95 16.73
C ILE A 455 4.83 20.47 16.67
N SER A 456 4.95 21.16 17.80
CA SER A 456 5.12 22.62 17.81
C SER A 456 6.50 23.02 17.31
N PHE A 457 7.41 22.04 17.24
CA PHE A 457 8.82 22.24 16.91
C PHE A 457 9.44 23.33 17.79
N SER A 458 9.16 23.31 19.09
CA SER A 458 9.60 24.32 20.07
C SER A 458 11.12 24.52 20.12
N GLN A 459 11.88 23.55 19.62
CA GLN A 459 13.35 23.57 19.54
C GLN A 459 13.87 23.94 18.13
N ALA A 460 12.99 24.18 17.16
CA ALA A 460 13.38 24.62 15.84
C ALA A 460 13.77 26.11 15.88
N PRO A 461 14.71 26.54 15.01
CA PRO A 461 15.13 27.94 14.93
C PRO A 461 14.07 28.86 14.29
N PHE A 462 12.91 28.33 13.92
CA PHE A 462 11.79 29.03 13.32
C PHE A 462 10.47 28.40 13.78
N ASP A 463 9.42 29.22 13.87
CA ASP A 463 8.08 28.75 14.18
C ASP A 463 7.47 28.01 12.99
N VAL A 464 6.84 26.87 13.26
CA VAL A 464 6.07 26.10 12.28
C VAL A 464 4.58 26.19 12.63
N PRO A 465 3.86 27.21 12.12
CA PRO A 465 2.46 27.38 12.45
C PRO A 465 1.60 26.34 11.75
N PHE A 466 0.75 25.65 12.50
CA PHE A 466 -0.31 24.81 11.97
C PHE A 466 -1.66 25.55 12.00
N ASN A 467 -2.59 25.12 11.15
CA ASN A 467 -3.97 25.58 11.26
C ASN A 467 -4.53 25.22 12.65
N PRO A 468 -5.22 26.13 13.37
CA PRO A 468 -5.80 25.83 14.70
C PRO A 468 -6.72 24.61 14.75
N ALA A 469 -7.31 24.22 13.61
CA ALA A 469 -8.09 22.98 13.50
C ALA A 469 -7.27 21.72 13.83
N VAL A 470 -5.94 21.76 13.70
CA VAL A 470 -5.04 20.66 14.07
C VAL A 470 -5.22 20.25 15.54
N ASP A 471 -5.39 21.21 16.45
CA ASP A 471 -5.58 20.91 17.87
C ASP A 471 -6.86 20.11 18.11
N ILE A 472 -7.93 20.43 17.38
CA ILE A 472 -9.19 19.68 17.41
C ILE A 472 -8.97 18.26 16.91
N PHE A 473 -8.27 18.07 15.78
CA PHE A 473 -8.01 16.74 15.24
C PHE A 473 -7.09 15.90 16.13
N LEU A 474 -6.13 16.52 16.81
CA LEU A 474 -5.30 15.84 17.81
C LEU A 474 -6.07 15.48 19.08
N ALA A 475 -7.04 16.31 19.49
CA ALA A 475 -7.95 15.96 20.58
C ALA A 475 -8.87 14.78 20.18
N ILE A 476 -9.42 14.78 18.97
CA ILE A 476 -10.21 13.66 18.43
C ILE A 476 -9.35 12.38 18.38
N MET A 477 -8.11 12.50 17.90
CA MET A 477 -7.14 11.39 17.91
C MET A 477 -6.88 10.90 19.34
N GLY A 478 -6.67 11.81 20.30
CA GLY A 478 -6.46 11.53 21.71
C GLY A 478 -7.61 10.73 22.34
N ILE A 479 -8.83 11.28 22.24
CA ILE A 479 -10.06 10.67 22.75
C ILE A 479 -10.32 9.31 22.07
N GLY A 480 -10.24 9.27 20.74
CA GLY A 480 -10.41 8.04 19.97
C GLY A 480 -9.42 6.95 20.38
N GLY A 481 -8.15 7.33 20.58
CA GLY A 481 -7.11 6.41 21.03
C GLY A 481 -7.34 5.86 22.43
N ILE A 482 -7.80 6.68 23.38
CA ILE A 482 -8.17 6.21 24.74
C ILE A 482 -9.33 5.21 24.66
N ILE A 483 -10.37 5.52 23.89
CA ILE A 483 -11.52 4.63 23.70
C ILE A 483 -11.09 3.32 23.04
N ALA A 484 -10.27 3.38 21.98
CA ALA A 484 -9.75 2.21 21.28
C ALA A 484 -8.90 1.33 22.19
N VAL A 485 -7.95 1.91 22.95
CA VAL A 485 -7.14 1.14 23.89
C VAL A 485 -8.01 0.54 24.99
N THR A 486 -9.01 1.25 25.48
CA THR A 486 -9.98 0.70 26.44
C THR A 486 -10.70 -0.52 25.85
N GLY A 487 -11.10 -0.46 24.57
CA GLY A 487 -11.65 -1.60 23.83
C GLY A 487 -10.69 -2.78 23.71
N ALA A 488 -9.40 -2.53 23.47
CA ALA A 488 -8.36 -3.57 23.41
C ALA A 488 -8.10 -4.20 24.79
N LEU A 489 -7.92 -3.39 25.83
CA LEU A 489 -7.72 -3.86 27.21
C LEU A 489 -8.94 -4.62 27.72
N THR A 490 -10.15 -4.20 27.34
CA THR A 490 -11.38 -4.93 27.62
C THR A 490 -11.37 -6.32 26.98
N PHE A 491 -10.97 -6.41 25.70
CA PHE A 491 -10.81 -7.71 25.03
C PHE A 491 -9.79 -8.60 25.74
N ILE A 492 -8.63 -8.05 26.11
CA ILE A 492 -7.58 -8.78 26.81
C ILE A 492 -8.08 -9.28 28.16
N LEU A 493 -8.75 -8.43 28.94
CA LEU A 493 -9.37 -8.80 30.22
C LEU A 493 -10.35 -9.97 30.05
N ILE A 494 -11.21 -9.91 29.04
CA ILE A 494 -12.16 -10.98 28.73
C ILE A 494 -11.41 -12.26 28.35
N ALA A 495 -10.48 -12.19 27.41
CA ALA A 495 -9.74 -13.36 26.91
C ALA A 495 -8.95 -14.04 28.02
N VAL A 496 -8.15 -13.28 28.78
CA VAL A 496 -7.32 -13.78 29.89
C VAL A 496 -8.21 -14.38 30.98
N THR A 497 -9.25 -13.66 31.40
CA THR A 497 -10.16 -14.17 32.45
C THR A 497 -10.88 -15.44 31.99
N SER A 498 -11.31 -15.52 30.73
CA SER A 498 -11.94 -16.72 30.17
C SER A 498 -10.99 -17.92 30.19
N VAL A 499 -9.73 -17.73 29.78
CA VAL A 499 -8.75 -18.83 29.71
C VAL A 499 -8.41 -19.39 31.09
N PHE A 500 -8.13 -18.52 32.06
CA PHE A 500 -7.65 -18.94 33.38
C PHE A 500 -8.76 -19.20 34.41
N PHE A 501 -9.87 -18.45 34.35
CA PHE A 501 -10.92 -18.48 35.36
C PHE A 501 -12.32 -18.78 34.78
N GLY A 502 -12.45 -18.94 33.45
CA GLY A 502 -13.73 -19.27 32.84
C GLY A 502 -14.23 -20.66 33.22
N GLU A 503 -15.56 -20.80 33.31
CA GLU A 503 -16.20 -22.09 33.53
C GLU A 503 -15.82 -23.08 32.41
N THR A 504 -15.47 -24.31 32.78
CA THR A 504 -15.13 -25.36 31.82
C THR A 504 -16.36 -25.74 31.00
N VAL A 505 -16.19 -25.88 29.69
CA VAL A 505 -17.23 -26.35 28.76
C VAL A 505 -16.92 -27.80 28.40
N THR A 506 -17.75 -28.72 28.89
CA THR A 506 -17.70 -30.15 28.52
C THR A 506 -18.56 -30.43 27.29
N GLU A 507 -19.75 -29.83 27.24
CA GLU A 507 -20.71 -29.95 26.13
C GLU A 507 -21.26 -28.58 25.74
N ILE A 508 -21.65 -28.45 24.47
CA ILE A 508 -22.33 -27.26 23.93
C ILE A 508 -23.72 -27.72 23.47
N PRO A 509 -24.75 -27.61 24.34
CA PRO A 509 -26.07 -28.07 23.99
C PRO A 509 -26.67 -27.21 22.89
N ARG A 510 -27.39 -27.87 21.97
CA ARG A 510 -28.06 -27.21 20.85
C ARG A 510 -29.44 -26.69 21.26
N GLY A 511 -29.87 -25.58 20.67
CA GLY A 511 -31.23 -25.06 20.85
C GLY A 511 -31.44 -24.14 22.06
N ALA A 512 -30.40 -23.87 22.85
CA ALA A 512 -30.47 -23.00 24.03
C ALA A 512 -29.46 -21.85 23.96
N GLU A 513 -29.88 -20.64 24.33
CA GLU A 513 -28.94 -19.54 24.56
C GLU A 513 -28.22 -19.73 25.90
N ILE A 514 -26.89 -19.81 25.84
CA ILE A 514 -26.06 -20.04 27.03
C ILE A 514 -25.15 -18.83 27.21
N ARG A 515 -25.23 -18.21 28.38
CA ARG A 515 -24.34 -17.09 28.74
C ARG A 515 -22.87 -17.52 28.60
N GLY A 516 -22.09 -16.72 27.87
CA GLY A 516 -20.67 -16.98 27.65
C GLY A 516 -20.37 -17.98 26.53
N ILE A 517 -21.36 -18.40 25.74
CA ILE A 517 -21.15 -19.20 24.52
C ILE A 517 -21.80 -18.44 23.35
N PRO A 518 -21.06 -18.16 22.26
CA PRO A 518 -21.63 -17.53 21.06
C PRO A 518 -22.82 -18.29 20.50
N GLN A 519 -23.84 -17.56 20.03
CA GLN A 519 -25.08 -18.17 19.55
C GLN A 519 -24.83 -19.05 18.33
N GLY A 520 -23.85 -18.71 17.48
CA GLY A 520 -23.47 -19.55 16.34
C GLY A 520 -22.95 -20.94 16.71
N LEU A 521 -22.63 -21.21 17.98
CA LEU A 521 -22.23 -22.54 18.45
C LEU A 521 -23.39 -23.34 19.06
N THR A 522 -24.31 -22.67 19.74
CA THR A 522 -25.48 -23.34 20.35
C THR A 522 -26.65 -23.46 19.36
N ASN A 523 -26.79 -22.48 18.48
CA ASN A 523 -27.79 -22.39 17.42
C ASN A 523 -27.09 -22.12 16.09
N PRO A 524 -26.31 -23.10 15.57
CA PRO A 524 -25.60 -22.92 14.31
C PRO A 524 -26.59 -22.53 13.20
N PRO A 525 -26.25 -21.55 12.35
CA PRO A 525 -27.12 -21.12 11.28
C PRO A 525 -27.26 -22.24 10.25
N VAL A 526 -28.46 -22.82 10.13
CA VAL A 526 -28.79 -23.87 9.16
C VAL A 526 -29.73 -23.30 8.10
N HIS A 527 -29.46 -23.60 6.83
CA HIS A 527 -30.39 -23.28 5.76
C HIS A 527 -31.54 -24.29 5.72
N PRO A 528 -32.77 -23.87 5.39
CA PRO A 528 -33.91 -24.77 5.28
C PRO A 528 -33.68 -25.80 4.15
N ALA A 529 -34.37 -26.94 4.21
CA ALA A 529 -34.19 -28.03 3.24
C ALA A 529 -34.47 -27.60 1.80
N ASN A 530 -35.37 -26.63 1.59
CA ASN A 530 -35.71 -26.05 0.29
C ASN A 530 -34.82 -24.83 -0.08
N VAL A 531 -33.57 -24.78 0.42
CA VAL A 531 -32.65 -23.66 0.17
C VAL A 531 -32.44 -23.39 -1.32
N ASP A 532 -32.41 -24.43 -2.15
CA ASP A 532 -32.22 -24.27 -3.61
C ASP A 532 -33.41 -23.60 -4.28
N GLU A 533 -34.63 -23.94 -3.87
CA GLU A 533 -35.86 -23.30 -4.34
C GLU A 533 -35.92 -21.85 -3.87
N LEU A 534 -35.58 -21.59 -2.60
CA LEU A 534 -35.51 -20.24 -2.04
C LEU A 534 -34.47 -19.38 -2.77
N ASN A 535 -33.32 -19.96 -3.10
CA ASN A 535 -32.29 -19.29 -3.89
C ASN A 535 -32.82 -18.96 -5.29
N ALA A 536 -33.46 -19.91 -5.96
CA ALA A 536 -34.09 -19.68 -7.26
C ALA A 536 -35.16 -18.57 -7.20
N ALA A 537 -35.99 -18.56 -6.15
CA ALA A 537 -37.02 -17.54 -5.95
C ALA A 537 -36.43 -16.15 -5.64
N LEU A 538 -35.31 -16.07 -4.92
CA LEU A 538 -34.59 -14.81 -4.67
C LEU A 538 -34.02 -14.21 -5.95
N HIS A 539 -33.61 -15.06 -6.89
CA HIS A 539 -33.07 -14.67 -8.19
C HIS A 539 -34.12 -14.60 -9.30
N ALA A 540 -35.42 -14.71 -8.97
CA ALA A 540 -36.48 -14.57 -9.94
C ALA A 540 -36.49 -13.14 -10.55
N PRO A 541 -36.63 -12.98 -11.88
CA PRO A 541 -36.59 -11.67 -12.57
C PRO A 541 -37.58 -10.65 -12.00
N GLU A 542 -38.69 -11.15 -11.43
CA GLU A 542 -39.80 -10.35 -10.92
C GLU A 542 -39.48 -9.61 -9.60
N ARG A 543 -38.41 -10.02 -8.90
CA ARG A 543 -37.99 -9.48 -7.59
C ARG A 543 -36.89 -8.40 -7.67
N GLY A 544 -36.38 -8.09 -8.86
CA GLY A 544 -35.43 -6.99 -9.05
C GLY A 544 -36.00 -5.65 -8.53
N ILE A 545 -35.13 -4.75 -8.06
CA ILE A 545 -35.53 -3.40 -7.63
C ILE A 545 -36.18 -2.71 -8.83
N ARG A 546 -37.52 -2.68 -8.86
CA ARG A 546 -38.26 -1.75 -9.71
C ARG A 546 -37.99 -0.36 -9.14
N TRP A 547 -37.08 0.38 -9.74
CA TRP A 547 -37.10 1.83 -9.62
C TRP A 547 -38.47 2.27 -10.13
N GLY A 548 -39.37 2.54 -9.17
CA GLY A 548 -40.79 2.68 -9.44
C GLY A 548 -41.05 3.86 -10.36
N ASN A 549 -41.71 3.58 -11.49
CA ASN A 549 -42.72 4.51 -12.01
C ASN A 549 -43.84 4.59 -10.97
N SER A 550 -43.68 5.48 -9.99
CA SER A 550 -44.79 5.93 -9.17
C SER A 550 -45.70 6.81 -10.04
N GLY A 551 -46.74 6.20 -10.61
CA GLY A 551 -48.10 6.76 -10.63
C GLY A 551 -48.39 8.20 -11.07
N HIS A 552 -47.59 8.84 -11.93
CA HIS A 552 -47.98 10.10 -12.59
C HIS A 552 -48.03 9.95 -14.12
N PRO A 553 -49.20 10.12 -14.76
CA PRO A 553 -49.31 10.11 -16.20
C PRO A 553 -48.88 11.48 -16.74
N GLY A 554 -47.59 11.61 -17.07
CA GLY A 554 -47.08 12.79 -17.77
C GLY A 554 -45.60 13.00 -17.51
N ALA A 555 -44.81 13.09 -18.58
CA ALA A 555 -43.37 13.40 -18.61
C ALA A 555 -42.40 12.24 -18.30
N GLY A 556 -42.44 11.17 -19.12
CA GLY A 556 -41.36 10.20 -19.23
C GLY A 556 -40.52 10.45 -20.50
N GLY A 557 -39.35 11.08 -20.36
CA GLY A 557 -38.31 11.05 -21.38
C GLY A 557 -37.84 9.61 -21.58
N ARG A 558 -38.11 9.04 -22.76
CA ARG A 558 -37.81 7.64 -23.09
C ARG A 558 -36.30 7.44 -23.26
N LEU A 559 -35.64 6.80 -22.30
CA LEU A 559 -34.46 5.98 -22.60
C LEU A 559 -34.94 4.72 -23.34
N SER A 560 -34.35 4.44 -24.50
CA SER A 560 -34.88 3.41 -25.41
C SER A 560 -34.89 2.01 -24.77
N PRO A 561 -35.90 1.16 -25.05
CA PRO A 561 -36.01 -0.22 -24.53
C PRO A 561 -34.80 -1.11 -24.80
N ARG A 562 -33.96 -0.75 -25.78
CA ARG A 562 -32.75 -1.49 -26.14
C ARG A 562 -31.61 -1.32 -25.12
N LEU A 563 -31.52 -0.19 -24.42
CA LEU A 563 -30.49 0.02 -23.40
C LEU A 563 -30.82 -0.70 -22.08
N HIS A 564 -32.10 -0.85 -21.76
CA HIS A 564 -32.54 -1.55 -20.54
C HIS A 564 -32.38 -3.08 -20.65
N SER A 565 -32.62 -3.66 -21.82
CA SER A 565 -32.46 -5.11 -22.06
C SER A 565 -30.99 -5.56 -22.18
N LEU A 566 -30.06 -4.66 -22.48
CA LEU A 566 -28.63 -4.96 -22.58
C LEU A 566 -27.95 -5.10 -21.20
N LEU A 567 -28.44 -4.39 -20.18
CA LEU A 567 -27.83 -4.36 -18.84
C LEU A 567 -28.29 -5.50 -17.92
N LEU A 568 -29.56 -5.93 -18.00
CA LEU A 568 -30.11 -6.97 -17.10
C LEU A 568 -29.84 -8.40 -17.58
N HIS A 569 -29.83 -8.64 -18.89
CA HIS A 569 -29.68 -10.00 -19.43
C HIS A 569 -28.28 -10.62 -19.18
N GLN A 570 -27.28 -9.81 -18.84
CA GLN A 570 -25.93 -10.26 -18.46
C GLN A 570 -25.85 -10.70 -16.99
N LEU A 571 -26.77 -10.25 -16.13
CA LEU A 571 -26.72 -10.47 -14.68
C LEU A 571 -27.61 -11.63 -14.19
N GLU A 572 -28.66 -12.00 -14.94
CA GLU A 572 -29.64 -13.01 -14.51
C GLU A 572 -29.21 -14.48 -14.72
N ALA A 573 -28.10 -14.77 -15.40
CA ALA A 573 -27.75 -16.15 -15.77
C ALA A 573 -27.00 -16.97 -14.71
N ALA A 574 -26.97 -16.58 -13.43
CA ALA A 574 -25.96 -17.06 -12.48
C ALA A 574 -26.43 -18.02 -11.36
N VAL A 575 -27.43 -18.89 -11.55
CA VAL A 575 -27.68 -20.02 -10.61
C VAL A 575 -28.23 -21.25 -11.36
N VAL A 576 -27.53 -22.38 -11.32
CA VAL A 576 -27.95 -23.72 -11.81
C VAL A 576 -27.15 -24.77 -11.00
N PRO A 577 -27.73 -25.92 -10.63
CA PRO A 577 -27.13 -26.91 -9.73
C PRO A 577 -25.80 -27.51 -10.21
N LEU A 578 -25.04 -28.06 -9.26
CA LEU A 578 -23.61 -28.37 -9.37
C LEU A 578 -23.26 -29.71 -10.06
N GLU A 579 -24.25 -30.47 -10.54
CA GLU A 579 -24.00 -31.83 -11.08
C GLU A 579 -23.86 -31.88 -12.61
N ASP A 580 -24.21 -30.81 -13.33
CA ASP A 580 -24.07 -30.73 -14.81
C ASP A 580 -22.91 -29.84 -15.31
N ARG A 581 -22.06 -29.33 -14.43
CA ARG A 581 -21.10 -28.24 -14.74
C ARG A 581 -19.64 -28.65 -14.91
N MET A 582 -19.32 -29.94 -14.97
CA MET A 582 -17.93 -30.38 -15.21
C MET A 582 -17.58 -30.56 -16.70
N THR A 583 -18.56 -30.54 -17.62
CA THR A 583 -18.30 -30.74 -19.06
C THR A 583 -19.17 -29.91 -20.00
N SER A 584 -20.20 -29.19 -19.55
CA SER A 584 -21.03 -28.39 -20.47
C SER A 584 -20.52 -26.96 -20.61
N SER A 585 -20.05 -26.66 -21.81
CA SER A 585 -19.81 -25.31 -22.31
C SER A 585 -21.08 -24.47 -22.17
N ARG A 586 -21.20 -23.63 -21.14
CA ARG A 586 -22.16 -22.53 -21.24
C ARG A 586 -21.68 -21.61 -22.35
N VAL A 587 -22.50 -21.60 -23.39
CA VAL A 587 -22.33 -20.87 -24.63
C VAL A 587 -22.17 -19.38 -24.30
N VAL A 588 -20.93 -18.94 -24.16
CA VAL A 588 -20.51 -17.60 -24.55
C VAL A 588 -21.24 -17.34 -25.87
N ARG A 589 -22.14 -16.33 -25.91
CA ARG A 589 -22.95 -16.06 -27.10
C ARG A 589 -22.02 -16.13 -28.31
N PRO A 590 -22.34 -16.91 -29.37
CA PRO A 590 -21.44 -17.08 -30.49
C PRO A 590 -20.91 -15.73 -30.96
N GLY A 591 -19.59 -15.57 -30.97
CA GLY A 591 -18.93 -14.33 -31.34
C GLY A 591 -18.60 -13.38 -30.19
N THR A 592 -19.00 -13.59 -28.93
CA THR A 592 -18.65 -12.65 -27.84
C THR A 592 -17.17 -12.70 -27.45
N ALA A 593 -16.54 -13.87 -27.45
CA ALA A 593 -15.08 -13.96 -27.24
C ALA A 593 -14.32 -13.35 -28.44
N PHE A 594 -14.85 -13.51 -29.64
CA PHE A 594 -14.32 -12.87 -30.84
C PHE A 594 -14.51 -11.35 -30.85
N THR A 595 -15.66 -10.83 -30.41
CA THR A 595 -15.91 -9.39 -30.25
C THR A 595 -14.98 -8.80 -29.20
N ALA A 596 -14.73 -9.50 -28.09
CA ALA A 596 -13.74 -9.08 -27.10
C ALA A 596 -12.33 -9.04 -27.69
N LEU A 597 -11.94 -10.05 -28.48
CA LEU A 597 -10.67 -10.03 -29.22
C LEU A 597 -10.60 -8.84 -30.19
N LEU A 598 -11.66 -8.58 -30.97
CA LEU A 598 -11.72 -7.45 -31.89
C LEU A 598 -11.61 -6.11 -31.17
N LEU A 599 -12.29 -5.93 -30.03
CA LEU A 599 -12.19 -4.71 -29.22
C LEU A 599 -10.78 -4.53 -28.66
N ILE A 600 -10.14 -5.60 -28.17
CA ILE A 600 -8.74 -5.55 -27.72
C ILE A 600 -7.83 -5.11 -28.86
N LEU A 601 -7.99 -5.70 -30.05
CA LEU A 601 -7.19 -5.35 -31.23
C LEU A 601 -7.44 -3.92 -31.72
N LEU A 602 -8.70 -3.47 -31.73
CA LEU A 602 -9.08 -2.11 -32.15
C LEU A 602 -8.57 -1.04 -31.18
N ILE A 603 -8.72 -1.27 -29.87
CA ILE A 603 -8.20 -0.36 -28.83
C ILE A 603 -6.67 -0.33 -28.90
N THR A 604 -6.03 -1.49 -29.07
CA THR A 604 -4.57 -1.58 -29.24
C THR A 604 -4.13 -0.81 -30.48
N ALA A 605 -4.78 -1.01 -31.62
CA ALA A 605 -4.47 -0.30 -32.85
C ALA A 605 -4.71 1.20 -32.72
N ALA A 606 -5.77 1.64 -32.05
CA ALA A 606 -6.04 3.05 -31.78
C ALA A 606 -4.99 3.67 -30.86
N TRP A 607 -4.53 2.93 -29.85
CA TRP A 607 -3.46 3.36 -28.95
C TRP A 607 -2.12 3.45 -29.65
N TRP A 608 -1.78 2.47 -30.49
CA TRP A 608 -0.59 2.51 -31.33
C TRP A 608 -0.67 3.66 -32.35
N ALA A 609 -1.83 3.86 -32.99
CA ALA A 609 -2.06 4.98 -33.90
C ALA A 609 -1.89 6.31 -33.18
N LEU A 610 -2.47 6.48 -31.99
CA LEU A 610 -2.32 7.68 -31.17
C LEU A 610 -0.86 7.91 -30.75
N ALA A 611 -0.16 6.85 -30.31
CA ALA A 611 1.21 6.92 -29.85
C ALA A 611 2.25 7.12 -30.96
N LEU A 612 1.92 6.75 -32.20
CA LEU A 612 2.83 6.72 -33.34
C LEU A 612 2.36 7.58 -34.52
N TRP A 613 1.27 8.34 -34.36
CA TRP A 613 0.76 9.26 -35.39
C TRP A 613 1.87 10.22 -35.84
N PRO A 614 2.00 10.54 -37.14
CA PRO A 614 2.89 11.59 -37.61
C PRO A 614 2.62 12.88 -36.84
N VAL A 615 3.67 13.52 -36.31
CA VAL A 615 3.54 14.82 -35.64
C VAL A 615 4.24 15.81 -36.55
N GLY A 616 3.48 16.67 -37.21
CA GLY A 616 4.03 17.81 -37.95
C GLY A 616 4.51 18.92 -37.03
N SER A 617 5.02 20.01 -37.61
CA SER A 617 5.43 21.22 -36.87
C SER A 617 4.26 22.03 -36.30
N VAL A 618 3.01 21.70 -36.64
CA VAL A 618 1.80 22.40 -36.22
C VAL A 618 0.69 21.38 -35.92
N GLU A 619 0.79 20.67 -34.79
CA GLU A 619 -0.24 19.72 -34.35
C GLU A 619 -1.09 20.27 -33.19
N PRO A 620 -2.34 19.83 -33.03
CA PRO A 620 -3.19 20.27 -31.94
C PRO A 620 -2.58 19.95 -30.57
N GLU A 621 -2.52 20.95 -29.69
CA GLU A 621 -1.85 20.85 -28.39
C GLU A 621 -2.39 19.71 -27.50
N TRP A 622 -3.70 19.45 -27.56
CA TRP A 622 -4.33 18.35 -26.82
C TRP A 622 -3.76 16.97 -27.24
N LEU A 623 -3.38 16.80 -28.51
CA LEU A 623 -2.84 15.54 -29.03
C LEU A 623 -1.44 15.28 -28.48
N LEU A 624 -0.61 16.32 -28.44
CA LEU A 624 0.74 16.28 -27.86
C LEU A 624 0.71 16.00 -26.35
N ARG A 625 -0.17 16.71 -25.62
CA ARG A 625 -0.38 16.50 -24.18
C ARG A 625 -0.89 15.10 -23.87
N THR A 626 -1.84 14.59 -24.66
CA THR A 626 -2.39 13.24 -24.49
C THR A 626 -1.29 12.19 -24.70
N ARG A 627 -0.42 12.35 -25.71
CA ARG A 627 0.67 11.40 -25.97
C ARG A 627 1.73 11.40 -24.88
N ALA A 628 2.14 12.58 -24.41
CA ALA A 628 3.12 12.68 -23.33
C ALA A 628 2.57 12.10 -22.02
N ALA A 629 1.31 12.38 -21.68
CA ALA A 629 0.67 11.85 -20.48
C ALA A 629 0.44 10.34 -20.54
N CYS A 630 0.09 9.79 -21.72
CA CYS A 630 -0.22 8.37 -21.87
C CYS A 630 1.01 7.49 -22.14
N PHE A 631 2.01 7.97 -22.87
CA PHE A 631 3.12 7.15 -23.40
C PHE A 631 4.52 7.71 -23.11
N GLY A 632 4.62 8.84 -22.39
CA GLY A 632 5.87 9.57 -22.27
C GLY A 632 6.39 10.08 -23.62
N SER A 633 7.46 10.86 -23.60
CA SER A 633 8.01 11.47 -24.82
C SER A 633 9.54 11.42 -24.84
N ALA A 634 10.08 10.63 -25.77
CA ALA A 634 11.50 10.66 -26.10
C ALA A 634 11.82 11.87 -27.02
N PRO A 635 13.09 12.32 -27.10
CA PRO A 635 13.50 13.46 -27.93
C PRO A 635 13.10 13.38 -29.41
N GLY A 636 12.84 12.18 -29.94
CA GLY A 636 12.37 11.94 -31.31
C GLY A 636 10.85 11.87 -31.48
N GLY A 637 10.05 12.23 -30.47
CA GLY A 637 8.58 12.18 -30.53
C GLY A 637 7.97 10.77 -30.50
N LEU A 638 8.79 9.77 -30.16
CA LEU A 638 8.37 8.40 -29.89
C LEU A 638 8.03 8.22 -28.40
N PRO A 639 7.23 7.18 -28.07
CA PRO A 639 7.04 6.75 -26.69
C PRO A 639 8.39 6.55 -25.98
N ASP A 640 8.45 6.89 -24.70
CA ASP A 640 9.62 6.56 -23.87
C ASP A 640 9.60 5.07 -23.48
N ALA A 641 10.58 4.63 -22.68
CA ALA A 641 10.64 3.24 -22.23
C ALA A 641 9.35 2.79 -21.51
N GLY A 642 8.71 3.67 -20.73
CA GLY A 642 7.44 3.40 -20.06
C GLY A 642 6.27 3.29 -21.04
N GLY A 643 6.20 4.17 -22.03
CA GLY A 643 5.20 4.09 -23.10
C GLY A 643 5.31 2.84 -23.96
N TRP A 644 6.52 2.39 -24.27
CA TRP A 644 6.71 1.13 -25.01
C TRP A 644 6.29 -0.09 -24.19
N ILE A 645 6.59 -0.11 -22.88
CA ILE A 645 6.11 -1.15 -21.98
C ILE A 645 4.57 -1.16 -21.95
N LEU A 646 3.93 0.01 -21.95
CA LEU A 646 2.48 0.13 -21.99
C LEU A 646 1.89 -0.41 -23.30
N LEU A 647 2.40 0.07 -24.43
CA LEU A 647 1.91 -0.26 -25.77
C LEU A 647 2.08 -1.75 -26.11
N VAL A 648 3.06 -2.43 -25.53
CA VAL A 648 3.31 -3.86 -25.76
C VAL A 648 2.74 -4.73 -24.65
N GLY A 649 2.93 -4.34 -23.39
CA GLY A 649 2.56 -5.13 -22.21
C GLY A 649 1.06 -5.20 -21.97
N GLN A 650 0.34 -4.09 -22.15
CA GLN A 650 -1.11 -4.06 -21.92
C GLN A 650 -1.89 -4.98 -22.89
N PRO A 651 -1.65 -4.96 -24.22
CA PRO A 651 -2.34 -5.88 -25.13
C PRO A 651 -2.04 -7.35 -24.83
N LEU A 652 -0.79 -7.69 -24.50
CA LEU A 652 -0.40 -9.05 -24.13
C LEU A 652 -1.07 -9.50 -22.83
N GLY A 653 -1.17 -8.61 -21.83
CA GLY A 653 -1.89 -8.88 -20.59
C GLY A 653 -3.39 -9.11 -20.82
N MET A 654 -4.03 -8.24 -21.61
CA MET A 654 -5.46 -8.38 -21.96
C MET A 654 -5.72 -9.66 -22.77
N LEU A 655 -4.83 -10.02 -23.69
CA LEU A 655 -4.92 -11.26 -24.45
C LEU A 655 -4.72 -12.48 -23.54
N GLY A 656 -3.79 -12.41 -22.58
CA GLY A 656 -3.60 -13.45 -21.57
C GLY A 656 -4.85 -13.69 -20.72
N VAL A 657 -5.52 -12.62 -20.28
CA VAL A 657 -6.81 -12.70 -19.57
C VAL A 657 -7.90 -13.29 -20.47
N LEU A 658 -8.00 -12.84 -21.72
CA LEU A 658 -8.97 -13.37 -22.69
C LEU A 658 -8.78 -14.88 -22.91
N LEU A 659 -7.54 -15.32 -23.07
CA LEU A 659 -7.20 -16.74 -23.29
C LEU A 659 -7.45 -17.58 -22.03
N ALA A 660 -7.13 -17.06 -20.85
CA ALA A 660 -7.34 -17.74 -19.57
C ALA A 660 -8.84 -17.88 -19.23
N VAL A 661 -9.65 -16.86 -19.54
CA VAL A 661 -11.07 -16.81 -19.16
C VAL A 661 -11.97 -17.41 -20.26
N TRP A 662 -11.69 -17.14 -21.53
CA TRP A 662 -12.54 -17.51 -22.68
C TRP A 662 -11.82 -18.26 -23.82
N GLY A 663 -10.63 -18.82 -23.60
CA GLY A 663 -9.83 -19.45 -24.66
C GLY A 663 -10.48 -20.65 -25.37
N THR A 664 -11.42 -21.36 -24.74
CA THR A 664 -12.20 -22.43 -25.40
C THR A 664 -13.29 -21.87 -26.30
N ALA A 665 -14.01 -20.84 -25.84
CA ALA A 665 -15.02 -20.12 -26.62
C ALA A 665 -14.39 -19.39 -27.81
N LEU A 666 -13.24 -18.73 -27.61
CA LEU A 666 -12.50 -18.07 -28.68
C LEU A 666 -12.08 -19.08 -29.78
N ARG A 667 -11.60 -20.27 -29.40
CA ARG A 667 -11.27 -21.35 -30.34
C ARG A 667 -12.49 -21.90 -31.08
N ALA A 668 -13.67 -21.82 -30.49
CA ALA A 668 -14.92 -22.23 -31.14
C ALA A 668 -15.42 -21.15 -32.12
N ASP A 669 -15.38 -19.88 -31.71
CA ASP A 669 -15.75 -18.72 -32.55
C ASP A 669 -14.82 -18.62 -33.77
N LEU A 670 -13.50 -18.75 -33.57
CA LEU A 670 -12.52 -18.75 -34.66
C LEU A 670 -12.72 -19.91 -35.64
N ARG A 671 -13.11 -21.10 -35.15
CA ARG A 671 -13.45 -22.25 -36.01
C ARG A 671 -14.72 -22.00 -36.83
N ARG A 672 -15.75 -21.38 -36.24
CA ARG A 672 -16.99 -20.99 -36.93
C ARG A 672 -16.77 -19.91 -37.99
N LEU A 673 -15.86 -18.98 -37.73
CA LEU A 673 -15.48 -17.95 -38.71
C LEU A 673 -14.67 -18.52 -39.87
N ARG A 674 -13.79 -19.50 -39.61
CA ARG A 674 -13.00 -20.17 -40.65
C ARG A 674 -13.85 -20.97 -41.64
N SER A 675 -15.05 -21.43 -41.24
CA SER A 675 -16.01 -22.12 -42.11
C SER A 675 -16.86 -21.18 -42.99
N ASN A 676 -16.76 -19.85 -42.84
CA ASN A 676 -17.49 -18.89 -43.67
C ASN A 676 -16.58 -18.32 -44.79
N PRO A 677 -16.90 -18.52 -46.07
CA PRO A 677 -16.05 -18.12 -47.19
C PRO A 677 -15.82 -16.60 -47.29
N TRP A 678 -16.75 -15.77 -46.78
CA TRP A 678 -16.58 -14.31 -46.74
C TRP A 678 -15.49 -13.86 -45.75
N TRP A 679 -15.28 -14.62 -44.67
CA TRP A 679 -14.27 -14.32 -43.65
C TRP A 679 -12.87 -14.84 -44.00
N GLN A 680 -12.75 -15.78 -44.95
CA GLN A 680 -11.45 -16.22 -45.46
C GLN A 680 -10.72 -15.11 -46.22
N GLY A 681 -11.46 -14.20 -46.89
CA GLY A 681 -10.89 -12.98 -47.49
C GLY A 681 -10.43 -11.95 -46.44
N ALA A 682 -11.21 -11.75 -45.37
CA ALA A 682 -10.86 -10.82 -44.29
C ALA A 682 -9.67 -11.29 -43.43
N LEU A 683 -9.48 -12.61 -43.29
CA LEU A 683 -8.33 -13.22 -42.62
C LEU A 683 -7.00 -13.08 -43.40
N ILE A 684 -7.04 -12.72 -44.68
CA ILE A 684 -5.86 -12.41 -45.50
C ILE A 684 -5.58 -10.89 -45.47
N VAL A 685 -6.63 -10.07 -45.51
CA VAL A 685 -6.51 -8.60 -45.48
C VAL A 685 -6.10 -8.07 -44.11
N GLY A 686 -6.59 -8.66 -43.01
CA GLY A 686 -6.27 -8.22 -41.64
C GLY A 686 -4.78 -8.30 -41.29
N PRO A 687 -4.11 -9.45 -41.48
CA PRO A 687 -2.67 -9.57 -41.26
C PRO A 687 -1.84 -8.72 -42.23
N ALA A 688 -2.28 -8.55 -43.48
CA ALA A 688 -1.62 -7.69 -44.46
C ALA A 688 -1.67 -6.20 -44.07
N VAL A 689 -2.81 -5.72 -43.57
CA VAL A 689 -2.97 -4.35 -43.04
C VAL A 689 -2.15 -4.17 -41.75
N LEU A 690 -2.10 -5.19 -40.88
CA LEU A 690 -1.26 -5.15 -39.67
C LEU A 690 0.24 -5.16 -40.02
N LEU A 691 0.68 -5.98 -40.98
CA LEU A 691 2.06 -6.02 -41.47
C LEU A 691 2.46 -4.72 -42.18
N MET A 692 1.54 -4.10 -42.93
CA MET A 692 1.75 -2.80 -43.55
C MET A 692 1.85 -1.68 -42.50
N ALA A 693 1.01 -1.70 -41.46
CA ALA A 693 1.11 -0.75 -40.34
C ALA A 693 2.41 -0.95 -39.54
N VAL A 694 2.82 -2.19 -39.28
CA VAL A 694 4.08 -2.52 -38.59
C VAL A 694 5.30 -2.14 -39.43
N SER A 695 5.27 -2.32 -40.75
CA SER A 695 6.40 -1.95 -41.62
C SER A 695 6.55 -0.42 -41.78
N LEU A 696 5.44 0.31 -41.90
CA LEU A 696 5.43 1.78 -41.88
C LEU A 696 5.94 2.33 -40.54
N THR A 697 5.62 1.64 -39.43
CA THR A 697 6.08 1.98 -38.08
C THR A 697 7.57 1.67 -37.89
N GLY A 698 8.04 0.50 -38.31
CA GLY A 698 9.44 0.08 -38.21
C GLY A 698 10.39 1.00 -38.98
N ARG A 699 9.96 1.48 -40.15
CA ARG A 699 10.72 2.47 -40.94
C ARG A 699 10.86 3.81 -40.21
N ARG A 700 9.86 4.22 -39.41
CA ARG A 700 9.89 5.46 -38.63
C ARG A 700 10.76 5.34 -37.37
N VAL A 701 10.74 4.18 -36.69
CA VAL A 701 11.64 3.88 -35.57
C VAL A 701 13.09 3.87 -36.03
N ALA A 702 13.38 3.29 -37.20
CA ALA A 702 14.72 3.30 -37.78
C ALA A 702 15.22 4.72 -38.14
N VAL A 703 14.34 5.59 -38.66
CA VAL A 703 14.67 6.99 -38.96
C VAL A 703 14.89 7.82 -37.68
N ALA A 704 14.10 7.59 -36.63
CA ALA A 704 14.27 8.28 -35.35
C ALA A 704 15.52 7.80 -34.57
N ALA A 705 15.88 6.52 -34.68
CA ALA A 705 17.09 5.96 -34.07
C ALA A 705 18.39 6.46 -34.75
N GLY A 706 18.32 6.86 -36.03
CA GLY A 706 19.46 7.42 -36.77
C GLY A 706 19.75 8.90 -36.51
N ALA A 707 18.86 9.63 -35.83
CA ALA A 707 18.89 11.09 -35.76
C ALA A 707 19.36 11.69 -34.42
N GLY A 708 19.83 10.90 -33.45
CA GLY A 708 20.20 11.47 -32.14
C GLY A 708 21.07 10.59 -31.26
N ALA A 709 22.35 10.46 -31.62
CA ALA A 709 23.37 10.14 -30.63
C ALA A 709 23.59 11.39 -29.76
N ALA A 710 22.98 11.43 -28.58
CA ALA A 710 23.30 12.45 -27.58
C ALA A 710 24.70 12.19 -27.00
N PRO A 711 25.52 13.22 -26.73
CA PRO A 711 26.79 13.04 -26.04
C PRO A 711 26.55 12.50 -24.63
N SER A 712 27.45 11.62 -24.18
CA SER A 712 27.39 10.99 -22.86
C SER A 712 27.35 12.03 -21.75
N ILE A 713 26.35 11.94 -20.88
CA ILE A 713 26.25 12.74 -19.65
C ILE A 713 27.37 12.30 -18.70
N ALA A 714 28.25 13.24 -18.34
CA ALA A 714 29.27 13.02 -17.32
C ALA A 714 28.61 12.83 -15.94
N PRO A 715 29.20 12.04 -15.02
CA PRO A 715 28.61 11.76 -13.71
C PRO A 715 28.42 13.06 -12.89
N ALA A 716 27.24 13.20 -12.29
CA ALA A 716 26.91 14.31 -11.39
C ALA A 716 27.84 14.34 -10.16
N GLY A 717 28.33 15.54 -9.79
CA GLY A 717 29.15 15.76 -8.60
C GLY A 717 30.66 15.94 -8.82
N ALA A 718 31.16 15.98 -10.06
CA ALA A 718 32.57 16.30 -10.32
C ALA A 718 32.82 17.82 -10.26
N LEU A 719 33.66 18.26 -9.32
CA LEU A 719 34.17 19.64 -9.29
C LEU A 719 34.95 19.91 -10.58
N THR A 720 34.43 20.82 -11.41
CA THR A 720 35.07 21.23 -12.65
C THR A 720 35.81 22.54 -12.44
N ARG A 721 37.13 22.51 -12.47
CA ARG A 721 37.95 23.74 -12.54
C ARG A 721 37.83 24.30 -13.94
N THR A 722 37.55 25.60 -14.05
CA THR A 722 37.37 26.31 -15.32
C THR A 722 37.99 27.69 -15.23
N ASP A 723 38.18 28.36 -16.35
CA ASP A 723 38.66 29.74 -16.41
C ASP A 723 37.86 30.52 -17.46
N LEU A 724 36.54 30.44 -17.32
CA LEU A 724 35.60 31.06 -18.24
C LEU A 724 35.53 32.57 -17.95
N ASN A 725 35.86 33.39 -18.94
CA ASN A 725 35.74 34.84 -18.85
C ASN A 725 34.28 35.27 -19.03
N VAL A 726 33.73 35.92 -18.01
CA VAL A 726 32.35 36.41 -17.96
C VAL A 726 32.28 37.91 -17.70
N ALA A 727 33.42 38.62 -17.74
CA ALA A 727 33.53 40.04 -17.40
C ALA A 727 32.66 40.95 -18.27
N ALA A 728 32.39 40.55 -19.51
CA ALA A 728 31.58 41.32 -20.45
C ALA A 728 30.05 41.18 -20.22
N LEU A 729 29.62 40.28 -19.33
CA LEU A 729 28.20 40.10 -19.03
C LEU A 729 27.72 41.18 -18.07
N GLU A 730 26.69 41.93 -18.47
CA GLU A 730 26.02 42.92 -17.65
C GLU A 730 24.56 42.56 -17.45
N LEU A 731 24.09 42.63 -16.19
CA LEU A 731 22.69 42.42 -15.81
C LEU A 731 22.26 43.50 -14.81
N GLN A 732 20.96 43.65 -14.59
CA GLN A 732 20.40 44.58 -13.63
C GLN A 732 20.14 43.90 -12.27
N ASP A 733 20.55 44.55 -11.19
CA ASP A 733 20.34 44.08 -9.82
C ASP A 733 18.98 44.50 -9.23
N GLN A 734 18.66 43.97 -8.04
CA GLN A 734 17.42 44.30 -7.33
C GLN A 734 17.31 45.76 -6.87
N HIS A 735 18.37 46.56 -7.01
CA HIS A 735 18.39 47.99 -6.73
C HIS A 735 18.29 48.84 -8.01
N GLY A 736 18.05 48.21 -9.15
CA GLY A 736 17.92 48.87 -10.45
C GLY A 736 19.25 49.29 -11.07
N ARG A 737 20.40 48.88 -10.51
CA ARG A 737 21.73 49.21 -11.06
C ARG A 737 22.17 48.15 -12.05
N ARG A 738 22.76 48.57 -13.17
CA ARG A 738 23.46 47.64 -14.07
C ARG A 738 24.81 47.28 -13.47
N ARG A 739 25.10 45.99 -13.46
CA ARG A 739 26.27 45.37 -12.83
C ARG A 739 26.95 44.48 -13.84
N SER A 740 28.24 44.71 -14.06
CA SER A 740 29.08 43.73 -14.75
C SER A 740 29.41 42.58 -13.79
N LEU A 741 29.47 41.35 -14.30
CA LEU A 741 29.98 40.21 -13.51
C LEU A 741 31.48 40.34 -13.16
N ALA A 742 32.21 41.30 -13.75
CA ALA A 742 33.53 41.68 -13.27
C ALA A 742 33.45 42.37 -11.90
N GLU A 743 32.60 43.40 -11.77
CA GLU A 743 32.42 44.20 -10.56
C GLU A 743 31.83 43.37 -9.41
N VAL A 744 30.90 42.47 -9.72
CA VAL A 744 30.29 41.55 -8.76
C VAL A 744 31.29 40.47 -8.28
N GLY A 745 32.39 40.30 -9.03
CA GLY A 745 33.44 39.32 -8.78
C GLY A 745 34.77 39.89 -8.28
N ASP A 746 34.84 41.16 -7.86
CA ASP A 746 36.11 41.75 -7.38
C ASP A 746 36.74 40.96 -6.21
N GLY A 747 35.92 40.26 -5.42
CA GLY A 747 36.31 39.20 -4.48
C GLY A 747 35.73 37.84 -4.85
N PRO A 748 36.04 36.76 -4.12
CA PRO A 748 35.40 35.47 -4.32
C PRO A 748 33.89 35.57 -4.08
N THR A 749 33.08 35.20 -5.07
CA THR A 749 31.62 35.31 -5.04
C THR A 749 30.98 33.97 -5.46
N LEU A 750 29.93 33.55 -4.77
CA LEU A 750 29.15 32.36 -5.15
C LEU A 750 28.06 32.74 -6.15
N LEU A 751 27.96 31.99 -7.24
CA LEU A 751 26.98 32.18 -8.30
C LEU A 751 26.06 30.96 -8.39
N THR A 752 24.75 31.19 -8.47
CA THR A 752 23.73 30.16 -8.68
C THR A 752 22.59 30.67 -9.57
N PHE A 753 21.69 29.76 -9.96
CA PHE A 753 20.57 30.02 -10.86
C PHE A 753 19.25 29.55 -10.24
N ALA A 754 18.28 30.45 -10.15
CA ALA A 754 16.96 30.18 -9.54
C ALA A 754 15.94 31.22 -10.03
N PHE A 755 14.65 30.89 -10.00
CA PHE A 755 13.58 31.78 -10.48
C PHE A 755 12.37 31.79 -9.54
N GLY A 756 11.62 32.89 -9.53
CA GLY A 756 10.60 33.15 -8.50
C GLY A 756 9.34 32.31 -8.57
N HIS A 757 9.00 31.76 -9.74
CA HIS A 757 7.83 30.90 -9.92
C HIS A 757 8.01 29.49 -9.32
N CYS A 758 9.25 29.10 -9.03
CA CYS A 758 9.60 27.80 -8.49
C CYS A 758 9.31 27.74 -6.97
N THR A 759 8.29 26.98 -6.57
CA THR A 759 7.86 26.84 -5.17
C THR A 759 8.47 25.65 -4.43
N THR A 760 9.32 24.86 -5.11
CA THR A 760 9.88 23.62 -4.58
C THR A 760 11.36 23.77 -4.25
N VAL A 761 12.23 23.59 -5.24
CA VAL A 761 13.68 23.44 -5.04
C VAL A 761 14.38 24.79 -4.91
N CYS A 762 14.00 25.79 -5.71
CA CYS A 762 14.70 27.07 -5.87
C CYS A 762 14.88 27.88 -4.57
N PRO A 763 13.86 28.02 -3.69
CA PRO A 763 14.04 28.69 -2.40
C PRO A 763 15.02 27.95 -1.48
N THR A 764 14.99 26.62 -1.53
CA THR A 764 15.88 25.76 -0.75
C THR A 764 17.34 25.93 -1.18
N ILE A 765 17.60 26.06 -2.49
CA ILE A 765 18.94 26.33 -3.05
C ILE A 765 19.60 27.53 -2.40
N VAL A 766 18.86 28.64 -2.40
CA VAL A 766 19.36 29.93 -1.96
C VAL A 766 19.65 29.88 -0.46
N GLN A 767 18.79 29.21 0.31
CA GLN A 767 18.99 29.00 1.75
C GLN A 767 20.20 28.09 2.05
N ASP A 768 20.38 27.02 1.27
CA ASP A 768 21.48 26.09 1.48
C ASP A 768 22.84 26.72 1.17
N LEU A 769 22.94 27.60 0.17
CA LEU A 769 24.16 28.38 -0.09
C LEU A 769 24.49 29.33 1.06
N ARG A 770 23.48 29.99 1.63
CA ARG A 770 23.67 30.82 2.83
C ARG A 770 24.15 30.00 4.02
N ARG A 771 23.61 28.79 4.20
CA ARG A 771 24.02 27.87 5.27
C ARG A 771 25.45 27.34 5.05
N ALA A 772 25.81 27.00 3.81
CA ALA A 772 27.15 26.56 3.45
C ALA A 772 28.18 27.66 3.73
N ARG A 773 27.84 28.91 3.36
CA ARG A 773 28.64 30.11 3.67
C ARG A 773 28.87 30.30 5.17
N ALA A 774 27.81 30.18 5.97
CA ALA A 774 27.89 30.31 7.42
C ALA A 774 28.74 29.20 8.05
N THR A 775 28.56 27.96 7.60
CA THR A 775 29.28 26.77 8.12
C THR A 775 30.77 26.81 7.77
N ALA A 776 31.12 27.33 6.59
CA ALA A 776 32.50 27.47 6.14
C ALA A 776 33.25 28.66 6.79
N ALA A 777 32.62 29.39 7.73
CA ALA A 777 33.16 30.60 8.35
C ALA A 777 33.58 31.69 7.33
N ARG A 778 32.83 31.79 6.21
CA ARG A 778 33.04 32.78 5.15
C ARG A 778 31.81 33.68 4.91
N PRO A 779 31.21 34.28 5.95
CA PRO A 779 30.00 35.11 5.81
C PRO A 779 30.19 36.34 4.90
N ASP A 780 31.45 36.70 4.63
CA ASP A 780 31.89 37.77 3.75
C ASP A 780 31.73 37.48 2.25
N VAL A 781 31.56 36.22 1.84
CA VAL A 781 31.43 35.84 0.42
C VAL A 781 30.01 36.12 -0.07
N PRO A 782 29.80 37.04 -1.04
CA PRO A 782 28.47 37.33 -1.56
C PRO A 782 27.85 36.13 -2.29
N VAL A 783 26.53 36.02 -2.25
CA VAL A 783 25.75 35.10 -3.11
C VAL A 783 25.05 35.90 -4.19
N VAL A 784 25.23 35.47 -5.44
CA VAL A 784 24.60 36.05 -6.63
C VAL A 784 23.69 35.01 -7.24
N VAL A 785 22.43 35.40 -7.43
CA VAL A 785 21.41 34.56 -8.07
C VAL A 785 21.05 35.19 -9.41
N ILE A 786 21.32 34.52 -10.53
CA ILE A 786 20.82 34.93 -11.84
C ILE A 786 19.48 34.23 -12.09
N THR A 787 18.45 34.99 -12.49
CA THR A 787 17.15 34.37 -12.81
C THR A 787 17.21 33.48 -14.04
N LEU A 788 16.43 32.40 -14.01
CA LEU A 788 16.17 31.56 -15.18
C LEU A 788 14.90 31.97 -15.93
N ASP A 789 14.01 32.77 -15.32
CA ASP A 789 12.71 33.15 -15.89
C ASP A 789 12.62 34.67 -16.15
N PRO A 790 13.42 35.23 -17.08
CA PRO A 790 13.40 36.67 -17.38
C PRO A 790 12.06 37.19 -17.91
N TRP A 791 11.16 36.30 -18.35
CA TRP A 791 9.80 36.66 -18.77
C TRP A 791 8.92 37.09 -17.60
N ARG A 792 9.17 36.58 -16.40
CA ARG A 792 8.38 36.89 -15.20
C ARG A 792 9.19 37.59 -14.12
N ASP A 793 10.47 37.27 -13.97
CA ASP A 793 11.39 37.86 -13.01
C ASP A 793 12.05 39.11 -13.62
N THR A 794 11.22 40.09 -13.98
CA THR A 794 11.69 41.37 -14.53
C THR A 794 12.45 42.16 -13.46
N PRO A 795 13.32 43.12 -13.84
CA PRO A 795 14.10 43.90 -12.88
C PRO A 795 13.27 44.56 -11.77
N GLY A 796 12.05 45.02 -12.06
CA GLY A 796 11.13 45.59 -11.07
C GLY A 796 10.63 44.61 -10.01
N ARG A 797 10.75 43.29 -10.23
CA ARG A 797 10.31 42.23 -9.29
C ARG A 797 11.45 41.65 -8.45
N LEU A 798 12.70 41.96 -8.76
CA LEU A 798 13.86 41.37 -8.10
C LEU A 798 13.94 41.72 -6.61
N ALA A 799 13.49 42.91 -6.20
CA ALA A 799 13.44 43.29 -4.78
C ALA A 799 12.49 42.38 -3.98
N THR A 800 11.32 42.08 -4.55
CA THR A 800 10.35 41.14 -3.95
C THR A 800 10.93 39.73 -3.89
N LEU A 801 11.64 39.32 -4.94
CA LEU A 801 12.25 37.99 -5.01
C LEU A 801 13.38 37.83 -3.99
N ALA A 802 14.23 38.85 -3.84
CA ALA A 802 15.27 38.89 -2.82
C ALA A 802 14.68 38.83 -1.39
N ALA A 803 13.58 39.54 -1.14
CA ALA A 803 12.87 39.48 0.13
C ALA A 803 12.24 38.09 0.39
N GLN A 804 11.62 37.48 -0.63
CA GLN A 804 11.04 36.13 -0.55
C GLN A 804 12.09 35.07 -0.21
N TRP A 805 13.30 35.19 -0.75
CA TRP A 805 14.43 34.31 -0.43
C TRP A 805 15.25 34.74 0.79
N GLN A 806 14.83 35.82 1.47
CA GLN A 806 15.48 36.38 2.66
C GLN A 806 16.98 36.67 2.45
N LEU A 807 17.33 37.17 1.25
CA LEU A 807 18.71 37.52 0.92
C LEU A 807 19.16 38.77 1.71
N PRO A 808 20.32 38.73 2.39
CA PRO A 808 20.90 39.91 3.01
C PRO A 808 21.33 40.96 1.97
N PRO A 809 21.54 42.23 2.36
CA PRO A 809 21.91 43.31 1.43
C PRO A 809 23.21 43.10 0.65
N THR A 810 24.07 42.19 1.11
CA THR A 810 25.32 41.81 0.44
C THR A 810 25.10 40.85 -0.73
N ASP A 811 23.94 40.20 -0.81
CA ASP A 811 23.62 39.20 -1.82
C ASP A 811 22.80 39.87 -2.94
N LEU A 812 23.01 39.43 -4.19
CA LEU A 812 22.41 40.06 -5.36
C LEU A 812 21.49 39.09 -6.11
N VAL A 813 20.39 39.61 -6.62
CA VAL A 813 19.55 38.92 -7.61
C VAL A 813 19.66 39.70 -8.91
N LEU A 814 20.05 39.02 -9.99
CA LEU A 814 20.30 39.62 -11.29
C LEU A 814 19.27 39.13 -12.32
N SER A 815 18.78 40.07 -13.13
CA SER A 815 17.93 39.82 -14.30
C SER A 815 18.17 40.91 -15.36
N GLY A 816 17.45 40.87 -16.47
CA GLY A 816 17.59 41.81 -17.58
C GLY A 816 16.49 41.59 -18.61
N SER A 817 16.71 42.06 -19.83
CA SER A 817 15.90 41.62 -20.96
C SER A 817 16.07 40.11 -21.17
N VAL A 818 15.08 39.48 -21.79
CA VAL A 818 15.11 38.05 -22.11
C VAL A 818 16.38 37.69 -22.89
N ALA A 819 16.78 38.53 -23.87
CA ALA A 819 17.98 38.30 -24.66
C ALA A 819 19.27 38.37 -23.84
N GLU A 820 19.38 39.33 -22.91
CA GLU A 820 20.56 39.49 -22.05
C GLU A 820 20.71 38.32 -21.07
N VAL A 821 19.60 37.90 -20.45
CA VAL A 821 19.61 36.78 -19.49
C VAL A 821 19.89 35.46 -20.21
N GLU A 822 19.24 35.19 -21.34
CA GLU A 822 19.50 33.98 -22.13
C GLU A 822 20.96 33.94 -22.62
N HIS A 823 21.49 35.07 -23.10
CA HIS A 823 22.90 35.16 -23.49
C HIS A 823 23.85 34.87 -22.31
N ALA A 824 23.59 35.46 -21.14
CA ALA A 824 24.41 35.23 -19.95
C ALA A 824 24.39 33.75 -19.52
N LEU A 825 23.22 33.12 -19.53
CA LEU A 825 23.04 31.72 -19.16
C LEU A 825 23.72 30.77 -20.16
N ASP A 826 23.72 31.10 -21.45
CA ASP A 826 24.42 30.34 -22.49
C ASP A 826 25.94 30.42 -22.34
N VAL A 827 26.48 31.62 -22.10
CA VAL A 827 27.91 31.82 -21.81
C VAL A 827 28.33 31.05 -20.57
N LEU A 828 27.50 31.05 -19.52
CA LEU A 828 27.73 30.31 -18.27
C LEU A 828 27.54 28.79 -18.42
N GLY A 829 27.00 28.33 -19.55
CA GLY A 829 26.78 26.92 -19.85
C GLY A 829 25.64 26.28 -19.04
N VAL A 830 24.62 27.06 -18.68
CA VAL A 830 23.49 26.58 -17.88
C VAL A 830 22.48 25.88 -18.78
N SER A 831 22.50 24.54 -18.72
CA SER A 831 21.51 23.70 -19.41
C SER A 831 20.13 23.91 -18.80
N ARG A 832 19.22 24.46 -19.61
CA ARG A 832 17.85 24.78 -19.24
C ARG A 832 16.89 24.46 -20.38
N ARG A 833 15.67 24.07 -20.03
CA ARG A 833 14.56 23.91 -20.97
C ARG A 833 13.34 24.55 -20.35
N ARG A 834 12.78 25.53 -21.05
CA ARG A 834 11.51 26.15 -20.69
C ARG A 834 10.37 25.37 -21.33
N ASP A 835 9.35 25.06 -20.52
CA ASP A 835 8.06 24.61 -21.01
C ASP A 835 7.29 25.83 -21.53
N GLU A 836 7.02 25.87 -22.84
CA GLU A 836 6.34 27.01 -23.44
C GLU A 836 4.89 27.18 -23.00
N ALA A 837 4.24 26.12 -22.48
CA ALA A 837 2.85 26.12 -22.08
C ALA A 837 2.65 26.48 -20.60
N THR A 838 3.50 26.00 -19.68
CA THR A 838 3.40 26.35 -18.25
C THR A 838 4.29 27.53 -17.87
N GLY A 839 5.35 27.77 -18.64
CA GLY A 839 6.44 28.68 -18.30
C GLY A 839 7.40 28.13 -17.25
N ASP A 840 7.27 26.85 -16.87
CA ASP A 840 8.21 26.20 -15.95
C ASP A 840 9.55 25.95 -16.63
N ILE A 841 10.63 25.95 -15.83
CA ILE A 841 11.98 25.81 -16.34
C ILE A 841 12.66 24.62 -15.67
N ALA A 842 12.91 23.57 -16.46
CA ALA A 842 13.73 22.46 -16.05
C ALA A 842 15.20 22.82 -16.28
N HIS A 843 16.01 22.77 -15.23
CA HIS A 843 17.44 23.08 -15.31
C HIS A 843 18.26 22.18 -14.40
N VAL A 844 19.54 22.04 -14.71
CA VAL A 844 20.49 21.40 -13.80
C VAL A 844 20.90 22.40 -12.72
N GLY A 845 20.87 21.97 -11.45
CA GLY A 845 21.40 22.76 -10.35
C GLY A 845 22.91 22.96 -10.52
N MET A 846 23.34 24.22 -10.62
CA MET A 846 24.74 24.59 -10.80
C MET A 846 25.12 25.64 -9.76
N VAL A 847 26.26 25.42 -9.11
CA VAL A 847 26.92 26.41 -8.26
C VAL A 847 28.31 26.68 -8.82
N ALA A 848 28.68 27.95 -8.91
CA ALA A 848 29.95 28.39 -9.44
C ALA A 848 30.64 29.42 -8.53
N VAL A 849 31.95 29.52 -8.66
CA VAL A 849 32.78 30.53 -7.98
C VAL A 849 33.28 31.54 -9.01
N LEU A 850 32.93 32.80 -8.79
CA LEU A 850 33.32 33.95 -9.59
C LEU A 850 34.45 34.72 -8.87
N HIS A 851 35.52 35.07 -9.60
CA HIS A 851 36.59 35.92 -9.09
C HIS A 851 37.33 36.65 -10.23
N GLY A 852 37.33 37.99 -10.20
CA GLY A 852 37.92 38.87 -11.20
C GLY A 852 37.28 38.74 -12.58
N GLY A 853 35.94 38.68 -12.63
CA GLY A 853 35.19 38.48 -13.89
C GLY A 853 35.39 37.13 -14.55
N ARG A 854 35.89 36.13 -13.81
CA ARG A 854 36.13 34.77 -14.31
C ARG A 854 35.50 33.72 -13.41
N VAL A 855 34.85 32.72 -14.00
CA VAL A 855 34.39 31.53 -13.28
C VAL A 855 35.60 30.60 -13.10
N ARG A 856 36.00 30.35 -11.85
CA ARG A 856 37.21 29.58 -11.50
C ARG A 856 36.93 28.10 -11.22
N ALA A 857 35.74 27.81 -10.73
CA ALA A 857 35.28 26.46 -10.48
C ALA A 857 33.75 26.41 -10.52
N ARG A 858 33.21 25.28 -10.96
CA ARG A 858 31.77 25.00 -10.92
C ARG A 858 31.51 23.55 -10.55
N VAL A 859 30.34 23.28 -10.03
CA VAL A 859 29.84 21.92 -9.78
C VAL A 859 28.40 21.80 -10.25
N GLU A 860 28.11 20.67 -10.89
CA GLU A 860 26.78 20.30 -11.34
C GLU A 860 26.24 19.22 -10.39
N GLY A 861 25.08 19.48 -9.78
CA GLY A 861 24.51 18.64 -8.72
C GLY A 861 24.03 19.45 -7.52
N GLY A 862 23.31 18.78 -6.61
CA GLY A 862 22.66 19.41 -5.44
C GLY A 862 23.61 20.00 -4.38
N TRP A 863 23.01 20.61 -3.36
CA TRP A 863 23.56 21.58 -2.39
C TRP A 863 24.82 21.16 -1.61
N GLY A 864 25.08 19.86 -1.45
CA GLY A 864 26.22 19.34 -0.68
C GLY A 864 27.60 19.71 -1.25
N GLU A 865 27.66 20.07 -2.53
CA GLU A 865 28.91 20.40 -3.23
C GLU A 865 29.34 21.88 -3.06
N ALA A 866 28.44 22.77 -2.62
CA ALA A 866 28.76 24.19 -2.41
C ALA A 866 29.80 24.41 -1.29
N ALA A 867 29.77 23.59 -0.24
CA ALA A 867 30.76 23.62 0.83
C ALA A 867 32.16 23.21 0.32
N ARG A 868 32.23 22.28 -0.64
CA ARG A 868 33.48 21.88 -1.29
C ARG A 868 34.03 22.98 -2.17
N LEU A 869 33.18 23.70 -2.91
CA LEU A 869 33.58 24.89 -3.68
C LEU A 869 34.14 25.99 -2.77
N LEU A 870 33.50 26.28 -1.63
CA LEU A 870 34.00 27.24 -0.65
C LEU A 870 35.38 26.86 -0.09
N ALA A 871 35.65 25.57 0.11
CA ALA A 871 36.96 25.08 0.54
C ALA A 871 38.07 25.25 -0.51
N THR A 872 37.72 25.49 -1.79
CA THR A 872 38.72 25.79 -2.83
C THR A 872 39.15 27.26 -2.89
N LEU A 873 38.46 28.13 -2.15
CA LEU A 873 38.82 29.54 -2.09
C LEU A 873 40.12 29.72 -1.28
N PRO A 874 41.05 30.57 -1.73
CA PRO A 874 42.25 30.85 -0.97
C PRO A 874 41.92 31.35 0.45
N PRO A 875 42.72 30.98 1.47
CA PRO A 875 42.55 31.46 2.83
C PRO A 875 42.73 32.99 2.87
N ARG A 876 41.98 33.63 3.76
CA ARG A 876 41.95 35.08 3.95
C ARG A 876 43.39 35.59 4.17
N ARG A 877 43.91 36.45 3.28
CA ARG A 877 45.07 37.29 3.64
C ARG A 877 44.57 38.25 4.73
N ARG A 878 45.14 38.13 5.93
CA ARG A 878 44.87 39.05 7.04
C ARG A 878 45.39 40.44 6.71
#